data_AF-A0A179FM25-F1
#
_entry.id   AF-A0A179FM25-F1
#
_cell.length_a   1.000
_cell.length_b   1.000
_cell.length_c   1.000
_cell.angle_alpha   90.00
_cell.angle_beta   90.00
_cell.angle_gamma   90.00
#
_symmetry.space_group_name_H-M   'P 1'
#
loop_
_entity.id
_entity.type
_entity.pdbx_description
1 polymer ?
#
loop_
_entity_poly.entity_id
_entity_poly.type
_entity_poly.pdbx_seq_one_letter_code
_entity_poly.pdbx_strand_id
1 'polypeptide(L)'
;MAKYSIPTTVLRKRKLSTRQLPNLPEYAVNVRSKRPHTLANDQAGEMNVISICSYPSQPQELDSESTITSSNGKGGPAAKKRKWTVSIRVNNNPPTSACIEDPFLEADYKAVFEQYLRISDRPRWTTQSLIPDQEGLDEIALAEERIEEYGKELFDQLDNATTFFQKNAPEAQVYVIERHDSDVINPALGGIHCLAWELLESVRISRLPKLHLRVTRVSDFPARRLLQPPRPGGKRLAGIQSDPNATFNILLVIARDFTRTGTEREAEPDLAQWPLMNFQKKLRSRLNLEIVRPGSLEELARHLEIRAKQNVEFNLVHFDLHGRIMRNESGVLVPWLLFARQHTPNTPTFSIPQTQLAKAEDVAEVLARYQVENVVLNACLSAYNRSGPASNLAHIFLRYGISNVSAMWFYVHSKTVSTYVSAFYDMLLIKCLDFHVAAQRAREALRQQPSIFTGRTYQDFFICVNYARDVHRTDSMMREVSPSPSAKSHESTTSTSNNSAKSFRNGVWIKASPRLGDSLILGDEPIIRLQLHLLELEYKLMTFKIVYASDLRKVGSDLNGTIESMVNMWLNTNLIDEVHYYKAKDFGKRRLISGGVSVSPREKRTRMSNGGPLQRLFPRAVGALRQTLHIVREVDSVVDPGIQADELDNQRREERRFLAQERLQKFAKKLHEDGHSYMIFLGGQNSQWWETYLQALEGVWWLDMPWSFTLHSRYAKEMKPSVLVDERQPAGPTGLGLQ
;
A
#
# COMPACT_ATOMS: atom_id res chain seq x y z
N MET A 1 -2.90 20.78 -70.61
CA MET A 1 -3.82 19.65 -70.83
C MET A 1 -4.36 19.19 -69.48
N ALA A 2 -5.68 18.96 -69.42
CA ALA A 2 -6.56 18.83 -68.24
C ALA A 2 -6.14 17.71 -67.26
N LYS A 3 -6.26 17.82 -65.91
CA LYS A 3 -7.38 18.11 -64.97
C LYS A 3 -8.32 16.90 -64.69
N TYR A 4 -8.49 16.61 -63.39
CA TYR A 4 -9.62 15.92 -62.72
C TYR A 4 -9.76 14.40 -63.00
N SER A 5 -10.34 13.51 -62.18
CA SER A 5 -11.02 13.51 -60.88
C SER A 5 -11.27 12.05 -60.46
N ILE A 6 -11.53 11.83 -59.17
CA ILE A 6 -12.10 10.60 -58.56
C ILE A 6 -13.49 10.28 -59.19
N PRO A 7 -14.00 9.02 -59.15
CA PRO A 7 -15.08 8.77 -58.19
C PRO A 7 -15.12 7.37 -57.56
N THR A 8 -15.75 7.36 -56.39
CA THR A 8 -16.20 6.28 -55.52
C THR A 8 -17.24 5.36 -56.18
N THR A 9 -17.17 4.05 -55.97
CA THR A 9 -18.31 3.15 -56.19
C THR A 9 -18.46 2.08 -55.11
N VAL A 10 -19.71 2.02 -54.63
CA VAL A 10 -20.32 1.09 -53.69
C VAL A 10 -20.74 -0.18 -54.44
N LEU A 11 -20.66 -1.38 -53.83
CA LEU A 11 -21.75 -2.38 -53.71
C LEU A 11 -21.30 -3.86 -53.67
N ARG A 12 -21.80 -4.52 -52.61
CA ARG A 12 -22.43 -5.86 -52.53
C ARG A 12 -21.63 -7.16 -52.75
N LYS A 13 -21.56 -7.88 -51.63
CA LYS A 13 -21.63 -9.34 -51.40
C LYS A 13 -22.29 -10.17 -52.53
N ARG A 14 -21.69 -11.32 -52.85
CA ARG A 14 -22.40 -12.61 -53.00
C ARG A 14 -21.47 -13.83 -52.82
N LYS A 15 -22.05 -14.83 -52.15
CA LYS A 15 -21.55 -16.19 -51.85
C LYS A 15 -21.39 -17.05 -53.12
N LEU A 16 -20.51 -18.05 -53.07
CA LEU A 16 -20.56 -19.41 -53.69
C LEU A 16 -19.40 -20.21 -53.05
N SER A 17 -19.63 -21.26 -52.27
CA SER A 17 -19.99 -22.66 -52.61
C SER A 17 -18.76 -23.59 -52.64
N THR A 18 -18.93 -24.69 -51.91
CA THR A 18 -18.06 -25.80 -51.52
C THR A 18 -17.54 -26.70 -52.65
N ARG A 19 -16.33 -27.27 -52.48
CA ARG A 19 -15.93 -28.60 -52.97
C ARG A 19 -14.97 -29.31 -51.99
N GLN A 20 -15.08 -30.64 -51.97
CA GLN A 20 -14.73 -31.61 -50.93
C GLN A 20 -13.27 -32.10 -50.89
N LEU A 21 -12.83 -32.41 -49.65
CA LEU A 21 -11.91 -33.42 -49.07
C LEU A 21 -11.38 -34.58 -49.96
N PRO A 22 -10.20 -35.22 -49.68
CA PRO A 22 -9.89 -36.08 -48.49
C PRO A 22 -8.43 -35.92 -47.95
N ASN A 23 -7.88 -36.51 -46.87
CA ASN A 23 -8.26 -37.47 -45.81
C ASN A 23 -7.28 -37.29 -44.61
N LEU A 24 -7.86 -37.38 -43.41
CA LEU A 24 -7.44 -37.67 -42.01
C LEU A 24 -6.08 -38.38 -41.70
N PRO A 25 -5.53 -38.32 -40.44
CA PRO A 25 -6.22 -38.78 -39.22
C PRO A 25 -6.04 -38.01 -37.88
N GLU A 26 -7.14 -38.01 -37.11
CA GLU A 26 -7.24 -38.40 -35.68
C GLU A 26 -6.57 -37.50 -34.60
N TYR A 27 -7.14 -37.17 -33.43
CA TYR A 27 -8.27 -37.65 -32.64
C TYR A 27 -8.91 -36.46 -31.89
N ALA A 28 -10.20 -36.22 -32.12
CA ALA A 28 -11.11 -35.63 -31.15
C ALA A 28 -12.52 -36.04 -31.56
N VAL A 29 -13.31 -36.59 -30.62
CA VAL A 29 -14.76 -36.34 -30.43
C VAL A 29 -15.36 -37.45 -29.55
N ASN A 30 -15.98 -36.97 -28.46
CA ASN A 30 -17.24 -37.37 -27.82
C ASN A 30 -17.68 -38.86 -27.84
N VAL A 31 -18.31 -39.31 -26.73
CA VAL A 31 -19.75 -39.16 -26.43
C VAL A 31 -20.06 -40.03 -25.20
N ARG A 32 -20.87 -39.46 -24.30
CA ARG A 32 -21.77 -40.08 -23.30
C ARG A 32 -21.61 -41.59 -23.02
N SER A 33 -21.39 -41.90 -21.74
CA SER A 33 -21.88 -43.14 -21.15
C SER A 33 -22.23 -42.93 -19.67
N LYS A 34 -23.53 -43.07 -19.40
CA LYS A 34 -24.18 -43.71 -18.24
C LYS A 34 -23.59 -43.49 -16.84
N ARG A 35 -24.44 -42.99 -15.93
CA ARG A 35 -24.34 -43.21 -14.48
C ARG A 35 -24.09 -44.70 -14.18
N PRO A 36 -23.20 -45.00 -13.22
CA PRO A 36 -23.52 -45.94 -12.17
C PRO A 36 -23.53 -45.21 -10.83
N HIS A 37 -24.53 -45.55 -10.02
CA HIS A 37 -24.56 -45.22 -8.62
C HIS A 37 -23.34 -45.83 -7.92
N THR A 38 -22.55 -45.00 -7.25
CA THR A 38 -21.73 -45.42 -6.10
C THR A 38 -21.56 -44.21 -5.21
N LEU A 39 -22.08 -44.33 -3.99
CA LEU A 39 -21.91 -43.40 -2.89
C LEU A 39 -20.41 -43.31 -2.55
N ALA A 40 -19.77 -42.21 -2.92
CA ALA A 40 -18.54 -41.77 -2.28
C ALA A 40 -18.82 -40.38 -1.70
N ASN A 41 -18.91 -40.33 -0.38
CA ASN A 41 -18.95 -39.10 0.41
C ASN A 41 -17.64 -38.33 0.16
N ASP A 42 -17.63 -37.39 -0.77
CA ASP A 42 -16.64 -36.32 -0.76
C ASP A 42 -17.07 -35.30 0.29
N GLN A 43 -16.73 -35.62 1.56
CA GLN A 43 -16.62 -34.61 2.60
C GLN A 43 -15.50 -33.65 2.17
N ALA A 44 -15.86 -32.42 1.83
CA ALA A 44 -14.90 -31.32 1.86
C ALA A 44 -14.36 -31.25 3.30
N GLY A 45 -13.16 -31.79 3.50
CA GLY A 45 -12.57 -31.96 4.84
C GLY A 45 -12.33 -30.61 5.51
N GLU A 46 -12.86 -30.45 6.71
CA GLU A 46 -12.59 -29.33 7.61
C GLU A 46 -11.06 -29.17 7.79
N MET A 47 -10.53 -27.97 7.55
CA MET A 47 -9.10 -27.72 7.65
C MET A 47 -8.61 -27.94 9.08
N ASN A 48 -7.50 -28.66 9.25
CA ASN A 48 -6.99 -28.94 10.58
C ASN A 48 -6.43 -27.68 11.24
N VAL A 49 -6.61 -27.56 12.56
CA VAL A 49 -6.21 -26.40 13.34
C VAL A 49 -5.29 -26.83 14.47
N ILE A 50 -4.14 -26.18 14.61
CA ILE A 50 -3.20 -26.32 15.72
C ILE A 50 -3.20 -24.99 16.46
N SER A 51 -3.58 -24.98 17.73
CA SER A 51 -3.55 -23.79 18.59
C SER A 51 -2.46 -23.94 19.64
N ILE A 52 -1.46 -23.08 19.61
CA ILE A 52 -0.34 -23.03 20.55
C ILE A 52 -0.60 -21.85 21.48
N CYS A 53 -0.88 -22.11 22.76
CA CYS A 53 -1.19 -21.06 23.75
C CYS A 53 -0.03 -20.87 24.72
N SER A 54 0.40 -19.62 24.93
CA SER A 54 1.43 -19.22 25.90
C SER A 54 0.94 -18.07 26.79
N TYR A 55 1.48 -18.00 28.01
CA TYR A 55 1.30 -16.88 28.94
C TYR A 55 2.66 -16.19 29.13
N PRO A 56 2.83 -14.91 28.72
CA PRO A 56 4.10 -14.19 28.79
C PRO A 56 4.53 -13.82 30.22
N SER A 57 3.73 -14.19 31.22
CA SER A 57 3.93 -13.98 32.66
C SER A 57 4.56 -15.16 33.41
N GLN A 58 4.85 -16.30 32.75
CA GLN A 58 5.46 -17.48 33.39
C GLN A 58 6.73 -17.98 32.68
N PRO A 59 7.92 -17.43 32.99
CA PRO A 59 9.14 -18.21 32.88
C PRO A 59 9.19 -19.13 34.10
N GLN A 60 9.01 -20.44 33.90
CA GLN A 60 9.48 -21.38 34.92
C GLN A 60 10.99 -21.42 34.85
N GLU A 61 11.65 -20.77 35.82
CA GLU A 61 12.93 -21.28 36.30
C GLU A 61 12.68 -22.70 36.84
N LEU A 62 13.09 -23.71 36.07
CA LEU A 62 13.41 -25.05 36.55
C LEU A 62 14.94 -25.16 36.32
N ASP A 63 15.82 -25.31 37.31
CA ASP A 63 15.68 -25.79 38.68
C ASP A 63 16.60 -25.02 39.63
N SER A 64 16.08 -24.74 40.82
CA SER A 64 16.87 -24.56 42.04
C SER A 64 17.09 -25.95 42.65
N GLU A 65 18.20 -26.61 42.30
CA GLU A 65 18.86 -27.73 43.01
C GLU A 65 19.97 -28.22 42.06
N SER A 66 21.27 -28.23 42.35
CA SER A 66 21.98 -28.49 43.59
C SER A 66 23.30 -27.72 43.63
N THR A 67 23.53 -27.03 44.74
CA THR A 67 24.84 -26.55 45.18
C THR A 67 25.79 -27.73 45.33
N ILE A 68 26.69 -27.95 44.37
CA ILE A 68 27.96 -28.64 44.64
C ILE A 68 29.07 -27.74 44.12
N THR A 69 29.79 -27.16 45.07
CA THR A 69 31.07 -26.50 44.89
C THR A 69 32.03 -27.42 44.13
N SER A 70 32.39 -27.08 42.89
CA SER A 70 33.67 -27.49 42.31
C SER A 70 34.44 -26.22 41.91
N SER A 71 35.42 -25.91 42.75
CA SER A 71 36.45 -24.92 42.49
C SER A 71 37.38 -25.43 41.39
N ASN A 72 37.23 -24.90 40.17
CA ASN A 72 38.28 -24.63 39.18
C ASN A 72 37.74 -24.82 37.76
N GLY A 73 37.51 -23.70 37.08
CA GLY A 73 37.24 -23.70 35.64
C GLY A 73 36.81 -22.32 35.18
N LYS A 74 37.66 -21.64 34.42
CA LYS A 74 37.30 -20.47 33.61
C LYS A 74 36.28 -20.91 32.56
N GLY A 75 35.01 -20.89 32.90
CA GLY A 75 33.90 -20.99 31.96
C GLY A 75 32.94 -19.84 32.24
N GLY A 76 32.84 -18.87 31.33
CA GLY A 76 31.73 -17.92 31.39
C GLY A 76 30.40 -18.69 31.34
N PRO A 77 29.31 -18.15 31.93
CA PRO A 77 28.02 -18.85 31.93
C PRO A 77 27.61 -19.16 30.47
N ALA A 78 27.41 -20.44 30.16
CA ALA A 78 26.96 -20.86 28.84
C ALA A 78 25.64 -20.13 28.51
N ALA A 79 25.61 -19.41 27.38
CA ALA A 79 24.42 -18.70 26.95
C ALA A 79 23.29 -19.72 26.71
N LYS A 80 22.21 -19.65 27.51
CA LYS A 80 21.06 -20.55 27.41
C LYS A 80 20.06 -20.03 26.38
N LYS A 81 19.49 -20.93 25.57
CA LYS A 81 18.33 -20.65 24.70
C LYS A 81 17.11 -20.34 25.56
N ARG A 82 16.22 -19.48 25.05
CA ARG A 82 14.95 -19.13 25.73
C ARG A 82 13.95 -20.27 25.59
N LYS A 83 13.08 -20.48 26.58
CA LYS A 83 12.09 -21.56 26.60
C LYS A 83 10.72 -21.05 27.05
N TRP A 84 9.66 -21.60 26.47
CA TRP A 84 8.28 -21.30 26.83
C TRP A 84 7.50 -22.59 27.06
N THR A 85 6.83 -22.69 28.20
CA THR A 85 5.81 -23.70 28.42
C THR A 85 4.55 -23.28 27.68
N VAL A 86 4.01 -24.18 26.86
CA VAL A 86 2.84 -23.92 26.01
C VAL A 86 1.81 -25.03 26.16
N SER A 87 0.56 -24.67 25.93
CA SER A 87 -0.54 -25.62 25.77
C SER A 87 -0.84 -25.73 24.27
N ILE A 88 -0.64 -26.91 23.68
CA ILE A 88 -0.93 -27.17 22.27
C ILE A 88 -2.23 -27.95 22.14
N ARG A 89 -3.19 -27.42 21.38
CA ARG A 89 -4.45 -28.07 21.06
C ARG A 89 -4.52 -28.35 19.56
N VAL A 90 -4.87 -29.58 19.19
CA VAL A 90 -5.12 -29.95 17.80
C VAL A 90 -6.62 -30.18 17.60
N ASN A 91 -7.25 -29.42 16.71
CA ASN A 91 -8.69 -29.41 16.48
C ASN A 91 -9.46 -29.24 17.82
N ASN A 92 -10.41 -30.14 18.08
CA ASN A 92 -11.22 -30.15 19.31
C ASN A 92 -10.67 -31.11 20.38
N ASN A 93 -9.45 -31.61 20.23
CA ASN A 93 -8.84 -32.50 21.22
C ASN A 93 -8.47 -31.74 22.51
N PRO A 94 -8.29 -32.45 23.65
CA PRO A 94 -7.75 -31.82 24.85
C PRO A 94 -6.37 -31.20 24.59
N PRO A 95 -6.05 -30.05 25.20
CA PRO A 95 -4.74 -29.45 25.09
C PRO A 95 -3.67 -30.32 25.77
N THR A 96 -2.51 -30.44 25.14
CA THR A 96 -1.31 -31.10 25.68
C THR A 96 -0.30 -30.04 26.08
N SER A 97 0.36 -30.22 27.23
CA SER A 97 1.46 -29.34 27.63
C SER A 97 2.74 -29.71 26.88
N ALA A 98 3.46 -28.71 26.38
CA ALA A 98 4.75 -28.88 25.71
C ALA A 98 5.70 -27.72 26.08
N CYS A 99 6.99 -27.90 25.82
CA CYS A 99 7.99 -26.85 25.95
C CYS A 99 8.54 -26.52 24.56
N ILE A 100 8.51 -25.24 24.19
CA ILE A 100 9.13 -24.74 22.97
C ILE A 100 10.41 -24.00 23.36
N GLU A 101 11.53 -24.39 22.79
CA GLU A 101 12.84 -23.74 22.90
C GLU A 101 13.12 -22.88 21.67
N ASP A 102 13.68 -21.70 21.88
CA ASP A 102 14.13 -20.80 20.82
C ASP A 102 15.25 -21.49 20.01
N PRO A 103 15.09 -21.71 18.69
CA PRO A 103 16.15 -22.29 17.87
C PRO A 103 17.45 -21.49 17.92
N PHE A 104 17.38 -20.18 18.20
CA PHE A 104 18.53 -19.26 18.21
C PHE A 104 18.87 -18.72 19.60
N LEU A 105 20.14 -18.37 19.80
CA LEU A 105 20.58 -17.55 20.92
C LEU A 105 20.30 -16.07 20.67
N GLU A 106 20.39 -15.25 21.73
CA GLU A 106 20.09 -13.81 21.60
C GLU A 106 20.98 -13.12 20.54
N ALA A 107 22.26 -13.49 20.48
CA ALA A 107 23.22 -12.94 19.53
C ALA A 107 22.92 -13.32 18.07
N ASP A 108 22.31 -14.49 17.83
CA ASP A 108 22.07 -15.01 16.48
C ASP A 108 21.03 -14.18 15.73
N TYR A 109 20.02 -13.63 16.42
CA TYR A 109 19.02 -12.80 15.75
C TYR A 109 19.63 -11.52 15.18
N LYS A 110 20.62 -10.95 15.87
CA LYS A 110 21.32 -9.77 15.37
C LYS A 110 22.20 -10.13 14.18
N ALA A 111 22.95 -11.23 14.28
CA ALA A 111 23.89 -11.66 13.24
C ALA A 111 23.19 -12.21 11.99
N VAL A 112 22.04 -12.87 12.15
CA VAL A 112 21.29 -13.51 11.07
C VAL A 112 20.13 -12.60 10.64
N PHE A 113 19.05 -12.53 11.43
CA PHE A 113 17.82 -11.86 10.99
C PHE A 113 17.94 -10.34 10.81
N GLU A 114 18.51 -9.62 11.77
CA GLU A 114 18.58 -8.15 11.70
C GLU A 114 19.54 -7.67 10.60
N GLN A 115 20.63 -8.40 10.38
CA GLN A 115 21.64 -8.07 9.39
C GLN A 115 21.29 -8.55 7.96
N TYR A 116 20.47 -9.60 7.82
CA TYR A 116 20.14 -10.25 6.55
C TYR A 116 19.79 -9.27 5.41
N LEU A 117 18.78 -8.42 5.61
CA LEU A 117 18.39 -7.42 4.61
C LEU A 117 19.01 -6.03 4.81
N ARG A 118 19.61 -5.77 5.98
CA ARG A 118 20.26 -4.48 6.28
C ARG A 118 21.56 -4.28 5.51
N ILE A 119 22.29 -5.37 5.25
CA ILE A 119 23.56 -5.34 4.51
C ILE A 119 23.31 -5.13 3.01
N SER A 120 22.20 -5.65 2.48
CA SER A 120 21.83 -5.54 1.07
C SER A 120 21.20 -4.19 0.69
N ASP A 121 20.60 -3.46 1.65
CA ASP A 121 20.05 -2.12 1.42
C ASP A 121 21.11 -1.00 1.32
N ARG A 122 22.38 -1.27 1.67
CA ARG A 122 23.46 -0.29 1.46
C ARG A 122 24.04 -0.45 0.05
N PRO A 123 23.94 0.56 -0.82
CA PRO A 123 24.76 0.56 -2.03
C PRO A 123 26.23 0.63 -1.61
N ARG A 124 26.94 -0.51 -1.66
CA ARG A 124 28.40 -0.56 -1.54
C ARG A 124 28.99 0.09 -2.80
N TRP A 125 29.08 1.42 -2.80
CA TRP A 125 29.81 2.19 -3.79
C TRP A 125 30.80 3.13 -3.11
N THR A 126 31.88 2.57 -2.59
CA THR A 126 33.19 3.16 -2.94
C THR A 126 33.46 2.78 -4.39
N THR A 127 33.85 3.76 -5.20
CA THR A 127 33.98 3.74 -6.67
C THR A 127 35.04 2.77 -7.22
N GLN A 128 35.18 1.57 -6.65
CA GLN A 128 36.27 0.64 -6.97
C GLN A 128 35.91 -0.85 -7.12
N SER A 129 34.65 -1.28 -6.96
CA SER A 129 34.29 -2.66 -7.32
C SER A 129 32.94 -2.75 -8.03
N LEU A 130 33.00 -3.06 -9.33
CA LEU A 130 31.86 -3.44 -10.17
C LEU A 130 31.50 -4.94 -10.02
N ILE A 131 31.92 -5.58 -8.93
CA ILE A 131 31.69 -6.99 -8.62
C ILE A 131 31.38 -7.06 -7.12
N PRO A 132 30.27 -7.70 -6.68
CA PRO A 132 30.07 -8.00 -5.27
C PRO A 132 31.24 -8.87 -4.78
N ASP A 133 31.92 -8.46 -3.70
CA ASP A 133 32.96 -9.30 -3.09
C ASP A 133 32.36 -10.66 -2.72
N GLN A 134 33.01 -11.77 -3.11
CA GLN A 134 32.50 -13.13 -2.88
C GLN A 134 32.19 -13.40 -1.40
N GLU A 135 33.00 -12.85 -0.48
CA GLU A 135 32.81 -12.98 0.97
C GLU A 135 31.42 -12.54 1.46
N GLY A 136 30.88 -11.44 0.92
CA GLY A 136 29.55 -10.95 1.30
C GLY A 136 28.40 -11.80 0.74
N LEU A 137 28.63 -12.52 -0.36
CA LEU A 137 27.66 -13.47 -0.90
C LEU A 137 27.63 -14.75 -0.06
N ASP A 138 28.77 -15.20 0.43
CA ASP A 138 28.89 -16.36 1.30
C ASP A 138 28.21 -16.11 2.66
N GLU A 139 28.34 -14.92 3.24
CA GLU A 139 27.65 -14.52 4.48
C GLU A 139 26.11 -14.59 4.38
N ILE A 140 25.54 -14.10 3.28
CA ILE A 140 24.08 -14.13 3.08
C ILE A 140 23.60 -15.57 2.84
N ALA A 141 24.39 -16.40 2.14
CA ALA A 141 24.02 -17.80 1.90
C ALA A 141 24.03 -18.60 3.22
N LEU A 142 25.04 -18.37 4.06
CA LEU A 142 25.12 -18.93 5.40
C LEU A 142 23.94 -18.46 6.28
N ALA A 143 23.55 -17.19 6.18
CA ALA A 143 22.38 -16.69 6.89
C ALA A 143 21.09 -17.40 6.43
N GLU A 144 20.90 -17.62 5.12
CA GLU A 144 19.74 -18.34 4.58
C GLU A 144 19.69 -19.81 5.02
N GLU A 145 20.82 -20.51 5.05
CA GLU A 145 20.91 -21.87 5.58
C GLU A 145 20.47 -21.91 7.05
N ARG A 146 20.98 -20.99 7.88
CA ARG A 146 20.59 -20.90 9.30
C ARG A 146 19.11 -20.53 9.48
N ILE A 147 18.53 -19.72 8.59
CA ILE A 147 17.10 -19.39 8.59
C ILE A 147 16.28 -20.65 8.26
N GLU A 148 16.70 -21.46 7.30
CA GLU A 148 16.04 -22.72 6.98
C GLU A 148 16.14 -23.74 8.12
N GLU A 149 17.31 -23.86 8.74
CA GLU A 149 17.53 -24.68 9.94
C GLU A 149 16.63 -24.24 11.10
N TYR A 150 16.52 -22.93 11.34
CA TYR A 150 15.60 -22.37 12.34
C TYR A 150 14.17 -22.89 12.12
N GLY A 151 13.67 -22.81 10.88
CA GLY A 151 12.33 -23.27 10.54
C GLY A 151 12.14 -24.77 10.77
N LYS A 152 13.13 -25.59 10.43
CA LYS A 152 13.13 -27.05 10.65
C LYS A 152 13.16 -27.39 12.15
N GLU A 153 14.04 -26.77 12.94
CA GLU A 153 14.10 -26.97 14.39
C GLU A 153 12.77 -26.61 15.06
N LEU A 154 12.13 -25.51 14.65
CA LEU A 154 10.83 -25.11 15.19
C LEU A 154 9.73 -26.10 14.79
N PHE A 155 9.77 -26.64 13.56
CA PHE A 155 8.84 -27.68 13.12
C PHE A 155 9.02 -28.98 13.91
N ASP A 156 10.26 -29.45 14.09
CA ASP A 156 10.57 -30.70 14.79
C ASP A 156 10.08 -30.66 16.24
N GLN A 157 10.16 -29.50 16.90
CA GLN A 157 9.57 -29.32 18.23
C GLN A 157 8.04 -29.48 18.22
N LEU A 158 7.33 -28.97 17.21
CA LEU A 158 5.87 -29.15 17.07
C LEU A 158 5.48 -30.58 16.68
N ASP A 159 6.30 -31.23 15.86
CA ASP A 159 6.14 -32.63 15.47
C ASP A 159 6.29 -33.56 16.67
N ASN A 160 7.29 -33.32 17.51
CA ASN A 160 7.48 -34.08 18.75
C ASN A 160 6.39 -33.80 19.79
N ALA A 161 5.85 -32.58 19.82
CA ALA A 161 4.83 -32.18 20.78
C ALA A 161 3.40 -32.59 20.38
N THR A 162 3.17 -33.02 19.12
CA THR A 162 1.82 -33.31 18.62
C THR A 162 1.77 -34.57 17.77
N THR A 163 0.70 -35.36 17.89
CA THR A 163 0.48 -36.52 17.00
C THR A 163 -0.11 -36.13 15.65
N PHE A 164 -0.31 -34.83 15.39
CA PHE A 164 -0.98 -34.33 14.19
C PHE A 164 -0.26 -34.76 12.90
N PHE A 165 1.05 -34.55 12.88
CA PHE A 165 1.90 -34.75 11.71
C PHE A 165 2.18 -36.23 11.41
N GLN A 166 1.70 -37.17 12.23
CA GLN A 166 1.68 -38.60 11.88
C GLN A 166 0.62 -38.90 10.81
N LYS A 167 -0.36 -38.00 10.62
CA LYS A 167 -1.38 -38.11 9.58
C LYS A 167 -0.94 -37.33 8.34
N ASN A 168 -1.19 -37.89 7.16
CA ASN A 168 -0.91 -37.26 5.85
C ASN A 168 -1.94 -36.16 5.50
N ALA A 169 -2.19 -35.23 6.42
CA ALA A 169 -3.03 -34.07 6.16
C ALA A 169 -2.30 -33.10 5.20
N PRO A 170 -2.95 -32.62 4.14
CA PRO A 170 -2.30 -31.72 3.17
C PRO A 170 -2.18 -30.29 3.71
N GLU A 171 -3.01 -29.88 4.66
CA GLU A 171 -3.03 -28.48 5.11
C GLU A 171 -3.43 -28.35 6.59
N ALA A 172 -2.82 -27.37 7.28
CA ALA A 172 -3.17 -27.01 8.64
C ALA A 172 -2.99 -25.51 8.93
N GLN A 173 -3.93 -24.94 9.69
CA GLN A 173 -3.80 -23.62 10.30
C GLN A 173 -3.09 -23.73 11.65
N VAL A 174 -2.02 -22.97 11.84
CA VAL A 174 -1.36 -22.77 13.11
C VAL A 174 -1.79 -21.41 13.67
N TYR A 175 -2.38 -21.42 14.86
CA TYR A 175 -2.64 -20.24 15.67
C TYR A 175 -1.62 -20.20 16.80
N VAL A 176 -0.81 -19.14 16.83
CA VAL A 176 0.09 -18.85 17.94
C VAL A 176 -0.59 -17.82 18.81
N ILE A 177 -1.00 -18.20 20.00
CA ILE A 177 -1.83 -17.40 20.90
C ILE A 177 -0.99 -17.01 22.13
N GLU A 178 -0.88 -15.71 22.38
CA GLU A 178 -0.28 -15.16 23.59
C GLU A 178 -1.36 -14.49 24.43
N ARG A 179 -1.54 -14.95 25.67
CA ARG A 179 -2.58 -14.46 26.59
C ARG A 179 -1.98 -13.56 27.66
N HIS A 180 -2.43 -12.32 27.71
CA HIS A 180 -1.94 -11.33 28.66
C HIS A 180 -2.92 -11.21 29.83
N ASP A 181 -2.49 -11.52 31.05
CA ASP A 181 -3.34 -11.43 32.24
C ASP A 181 -3.54 -9.99 32.74
N SER A 182 -2.66 -9.08 32.35
CA SER A 182 -2.72 -7.68 32.73
C SER A 182 -2.32 -6.76 31.59
N ASP A 183 -2.81 -5.52 31.64
CA ASP A 183 -2.39 -4.44 30.77
C ASP A 183 -0.94 -3.98 31.05
N VAL A 184 -0.33 -4.41 32.17
CA VAL A 184 1.02 -3.99 32.55
C VAL A 184 2.03 -4.87 31.82
N ILE A 185 2.81 -4.25 30.94
CA ILE A 185 3.89 -4.94 30.23
C ILE A 185 5.02 -5.13 31.22
N ASN A 186 5.36 -6.39 31.54
CA ASN A 186 6.65 -6.67 32.16
C ASN A 186 7.73 -6.57 31.08
N PRO A 187 8.56 -5.51 31.06
CA PRO A 187 9.56 -5.31 30.01
C PRO A 187 10.68 -6.37 30.04
N ALA A 188 10.78 -7.15 31.12
CA ALA A 188 11.82 -8.16 31.28
C ALA A 188 11.57 -9.46 30.53
N LEU A 189 10.33 -9.74 30.08
CA LEU A 189 9.95 -11.06 29.57
C LEU A 189 9.46 -10.98 28.13
N GLY A 190 10.15 -11.68 27.23
CA GLY A 190 9.74 -11.85 25.84
C GLY A 190 8.67 -12.92 25.70
N GLY A 191 7.55 -12.57 25.07
CA GLY A 191 6.48 -13.51 24.74
C GLY A 191 6.84 -14.43 23.57
N ILE A 192 6.09 -15.53 23.42
CA ILE A 192 6.33 -16.55 22.39
C ILE A 192 6.27 -16.02 20.95
N HIS A 193 5.62 -14.86 20.74
CA HIS A 193 5.64 -14.19 19.45
C HIS A 193 7.04 -13.74 19.01
N CYS A 194 8.06 -13.75 19.87
CA CYS A 194 9.42 -13.44 19.43
C CYS A 194 10.06 -14.46 18.47
N LEU A 195 9.44 -15.61 18.27
CA LEU A 195 9.93 -16.63 17.33
C LEU A 195 9.48 -16.32 15.89
N ALA A 196 10.25 -16.79 14.91
CA ALA A 196 10.00 -16.66 13.48
C ALA A 196 8.95 -17.66 12.97
N TRP A 197 7.73 -17.62 13.51
CA TRP A 197 6.67 -18.58 13.22
C TRP A 197 6.36 -18.74 11.74
N GLU A 198 6.43 -17.65 10.97
CA GLU A 198 6.16 -17.62 9.54
C GLU A 198 7.07 -18.56 8.74
N LEU A 199 8.26 -18.89 9.24
CA LEU A 199 9.16 -19.86 8.59
C LEU A 199 8.53 -21.25 8.48
N LEU A 200 7.59 -21.62 9.36
CA LEU A 200 6.84 -22.88 9.25
C LEU A 200 6.10 -23.00 7.91
N GLU A 201 5.75 -21.88 7.27
CA GLU A 201 5.03 -21.88 5.98
C GLU A 201 5.93 -22.32 4.79
N SER A 202 7.26 -22.29 4.94
CA SER A 202 8.22 -22.73 3.90
C SER A 202 8.88 -24.08 4.17
N VAL A 203 8.75 -24.63 5.38
CA VAL A 203 9.39 -25.88 5.76
C VAL A 203 8.95 -27.02 4.82
N ARG A 204 9.94 -27.72 4.25
CA ARG A 204 9.74 -28.90 3.41
C ARG A 204 10.16 -30.15 4.15
N ILE A 205 9.19 -31.02 4.44
CA ILE A 205 9.41 -32.27 5.16
C ILE A 205 9.29 -33.44 4.19
N SER A 206 10.36 -34.21 4.03
CA SER A 206 10.42 -35.33 3.06
C SER A 206 9.31 -36.36 3.25
N ARG A 207 8.94 -36.65 4.52
CA ARG A 207 7.84 -37.57 4.85
C ARG A 207 6.44 -36.98 4.67
N LEU A 208 6.31 -35.65 4.57
CA LEU A 208 5.05 -34.93 4.40
C LEU A 208 5.14 -33.93 3.22
N PRO A 209 5.37 -34.40 1.98
CA PRO A 209 5.66 -33.54 0.84
C PRO A 209 4.49 -32.65 0.40
N LYS A 210 3.27 -32.94 0.88
CA LYS A 210 2.05 -32.18 0.57
C LYS A 210 1.62 -31.25 1.70
N LEU A 211 2.36 -31.20 2.82
CA LEU A 211 1.97 -30.39 3.97
C LEU A 211 2.16 -28.90 3.67
N HIS A 212 1.08 -28.16 3.87
CA HIS A 212 1.09 -26.70 3.87
C HIS A 212 0.65 -26.18 5.23
N LEU A 213 1.55 -25.44 5.88
CA LEU A 213 1.25 -24.76 7.12
C LEU A 213 0.94 -23.29 6.84
N ARG A 214 -0.04 -22.76 7.57
CA ARG A 214 -0.40 -21.35 7.55
C ARG A 214 -0.37 -20.81 8.96
N VAL A 215 0.23 -19.64 9.16
CA VAL A 215 0.46 -19.09 10.51
C VAL A 215 -0.39 -17.84 10.72
N THR A 216 -0.99 -17.75 11.91
CA THR A 216 -1.67 -16.55 12.42
C THR A 216 -1.26 -16.32 13.87
N ARG A 217 -0.78 -15.12 14.18
CA ARG A 217 -0.48 -14.72 15.56
C ARG A 217 -1.70 -14.07 16.18
N VAL A 218 -2.01 -14.40 17.43
CA VAL A 218 -3.19 -13.95 18.15
C VAL A 218 -2.74 -13.45 19.51
N SER A 219 -3.08 -12.22 19.85
CA SER A 219 -2.80 -11.65 21.17
C SER A 219 -4.12 -11.38 21.89
N ASP A 220 -4.30 -12.04 23.03
CA ASP A 220 -5.45 -11.88 23.90
C ASP A 220 -5.07 -10.89 25.00
N PHE A 221 -5.55 -9.65 24.86
CA PHE A 221 -5.33 -8.58 25.82
C PHE A 221 -6.63 -8.32 26.60
N PRO A 222 -6.54 -8.07 27.91
CA PRO A 222 -7.72 -7.78 28.71
C PRO A 222 -8.45 -6.56 28.12
N ALA A 223 -9.78 -6.56 28.23
CA ALA A 223 -10.57 -5.44 27.77
C ALA A 223 -10.21 -4.19 28.58
N ARG A 224 -9.47 -3.25 27.96
CA ARG A 224 -9.13 -1.98 28.58
C ARG A 224 -10.42 -1.23 28.88
N ARG A 225 -10.65 -0.89 30.16
CA ARG A 225 -11.90 -0.25 30.66
C ARG A 225 -12.26 1.07 29.96
N LEU A 226 -11.31 1.67 29.25
CA LEU A 226 -11.45 2.95 28.54
C LEU A 226 -11.68 2.79 27.03
N LEU A 227 -11.71 1.56 26.48
CA LEU A 227 -12.05 1.38 25.09
C LEU A 227 -13.53 1.68 24.89
N GLN A 228 -13.81 2.61 23.97
CA GLN A 228 -15.18 2.87 23.58
C GLN A 228 -15.78 1.59 23.01
N PRO A 229 -17.00 1.20 23.40
CA PRO A 229 -17.68 0.09 22.76
C PRO A 229 -17.78 0.36 21.25
N PRO A 230 -17.71 -0.68 20.41
CA PRO A 230 -17.86 -0.52 18.98
C PRO A 230 -19.19 0.19 18.70
N ARG A 231 -19.17 1.22 17.85
CA ARG A 231 -20.36 2.00 17.56
C ARG A 231 -21.45 1.09 16.98
N PRO A 232 -22.68 1.13 17.53
CA PRO A 232 -23.79 0.37 16.97
C PRO A 232 -24.06 0.84 15.54
N GLY A 233 -23.85 -0.04 14.56
CA GLY A 233 -24.11 0.22 13.13
C GLY A 233 -22.88 0.37 12.22
N GLY A 234 -21.67 0.46 12.78
CA GLY A 234 -20.44 0.47 11.98
C GLY A 234 -20.23 -0.87 11.26
N LYS A 235 -20.11 -0.87 9.93
CA LYS A 235 -19.84 -2.09 9.16
C LYS A 235 -18.35 -2.46 9.28
N ARG A 236 -18.06 -3.54 10.02
CA ARG A 236 -16.74 -4.18 10.05
C ARG A 236 -16.28 -4.59 8.65
N LEU A 237 -14.97 -4.79 8.47
CA LEU A 237 -14.39 -5.19 7.17
C LEU A 237 -15.07 -6.42 6.57
N ALA A 238 -15.33 -7.46 7.38
CA ALA A 238 -16.06 -8.65 6.93
C ALA A 238 -17.49 -8.33 6.43
N GLY A 239 -18.17 -7.39 7.09
CA GLY A 239 -19.47 -6.89 6.65
C GLY A 239 -19.39 -6.16 5.30
N ILE A 240 -18.36 -5.34 5.09
CA ILE A 240 -18.10 -4.67 3.81
C ILE A 240 -17.79 -5.70 2.71
N GLN A 241 -17.00 -6.72 3.01
CA GLN A 241 -16.64 -7.78 2.07
C GLN A 241 -17.86 -8.61 1.63
N SER A 242 -18.78 -8.86 2.56
CA SER A 242 -20.02 -9.60 2.28
C SER A 242 -21.06 -8.80 1.48
N ASP A 243 -20.99 -7.47 1.52
CA ASP A 243 -21.94 -6.58 0.85
C ASP A 243 -21.33 -6.03 -0.46
N PRO A 244 -21.80 -6.48 -1.64
CA PRO A 244 -21.25 -6.02 -2.92
C PRO A 244 -21.51 -4.53 -3.19
N ASN A 245 -22.45 -3.91 -2.48
CA ASN A 245 -22.75 -2.48 -2.62
C ASN A 245 -22.01 -1.62 -1.57
N ALA A 246 -21.34 -2.24 -0.60
CA ALA A 246 -20.54 -1.51 0.36
C ALA A 246 -19.22 -1.04 -0.26
N THR A 247 -18.73 0.09 0.27
CA THR A 247 -17.48 0.73 -0.14
C THR A 247 -16.42 0.47 0.92
N PHE A 248 -15.24 0.04 0.49
CA PHE A 248 -14.04 0.01 1.31
C PHE A 248 -13.52 1.43 1.48
N ASN A 249 -13.42 1.91 2.72
CA ASN A 249 -12.80 3.17 3.06
C ASN A 249 -11.39 2.89 3.58
N ILE A 250 -10.37 3.25 2.77
CA ILE A 250 -8.95 3.06 3.12
C ILE A 250 -8.29 4.43 3.24
N LEU A 251 -7.63 4.66 4.37
CA LEU A 251 -6.79 5.83 4.58
C LEU A 251 -5.32 5.46 4.44
N LEU A 252 -4.60 6.15 3.58
CA LEU A 252 -3.17 5.98 3.37
C LEU A 252 -2.40 7.15 4.00
N VAL A 253 -1.37 6.84 4.76
CA VAL A 253 -0.44 7.81 5.38
C VAL A 253 0.94 7.58 4.79
N ILE A 254 1.48 8.58 4.10
CA ILE A 254 2.82 8.51 3.49
C ILE A 254 3.71 9.56 4.14
N ALA A 255 4.80 9.11 4.75
CA ALA A 255 5.82 9.99 5.31
C ALA A 255 7.21 9.53 4.91
N ARG A 256 8.03 10.49 4.45
CA ARG A 256 9.41 10.28 3.99
C ARG A 256 10.27 11.45 4.43
N ASP A 257 11.54 11.19 4.67
CA ASP A 257 12.54 12.22 4.95
C ASP A 257 13.10 12.77 3.64
N PHE A 258 12.83 14.05 3.38
CA PHE A 258 13.24 14.70 2.14
C PHE A 258 14.66 15.27 2.22
N THR A 259 15.29 15.31 3.39
CA THR A 259 16.64 15.88 3.51
C THR A 259 17.72 14.98 2.92
N ARG A 260 17.41 13.71 2.66
CA ARG A 260 18.36 12.72 2.14
C ARG A 260 18.34 12.71 0.62
N THR A 261 19.52 12.80 0.01
CA THR A 261 19.69 12.84 -1.46
C THR A 261 20.66 11.76 -1.93
N GLY A 262 20.71 11.53 -3.25
CA GLY A 262 21.62 10.55 -3.85
C GLY A 262 21.35 9.11 -3.38
N THR A 263 22.41 8.41 -2.95
CA THR A 263 22.37 7.01 -2.48
C THR A 263 21.74 6.85 -1.09
N GLU A 264 21.63 7.95 -0.33
CA GLU A 264 20.97 7.96 0.99
C GLU A 264 19.47 8.25 0.87
N ARG A 265 18.99 8.57 -0.33
CA ARG A 265 17.60 8.86 -0.63
C ARG A 265 16.73 7.65 -0.28
N GLU A 266 15.63 7.92 0.40
CA GLU A 266 14.67 6.88 0.76
C GLU A 266 14.04 6.25 -0.50
N ALA A 267 13.53 5.02 -0.33
CA ALA A 267 12.78 4.34 -1.38
C ALA A 267 11.60 5.20 -1.86
N GLU A 268 11.24 5.02 -3.12
CA GLU A 268 10.14 5.75 -3.76
C GLU A 268 8.86 5.71 -2.89
N PRO A 269 8.16 6.84 -2.70
CA PRO A 269 7.07 6.99 -1.73
C PRO A 269 5.76 6.29 -2.10
N ASP A 270 5.69 5.68 -3.29
CA ASP A 270 4.46 5.14 -3.85
C ASP A 270 4.30 3.62 -3.65
N LEU A 271 5.11 3.00 -2.79
CA LEU A 271 5.09 1.55 -2.56
C LEU A 271 3.68 1.05 -2.21
N ALA A 272 2.96 1.79 -1.35
CA ALA A 272 1.56 1.52 -1.04
C ALA A 272 0.58 2.30 -1.91
N GLN A 273 0.92 3.53 -2.29
CA GLN A 273 0.03 4.40 -3.06
C GLN A 273 -0.31 3.83 -4.43
N TRP A 274 0.70 3.39 -5.19
CA TRP A 274 0.54 2.86 -6.52
C TRP A 274 -0.39 1.64 -6.58
N PRO A 275 -0.18 0.56 -5.79
CA PRO A 275 -1.08 -0.58 -5.84
C PRO A 275 -2.50 -0.21 -5.41
N LEU A 276 -2.67 0.64 -4.39
CA LEU A 276 -4.00 1.08 -3.93
C LEU A 276 -4.74 1.91 -4.98
N MET A 277 -4.06 2.82 -5.69
CA MET A 277 -4.66 3.56 -6.80
C MET A 277 -5.05 2.63 -7.95
N ASN A 278 -4.28 1.56 -8.22
CA ASN A 278 -4.65 0.55 -9.21
C ASN A 278 -5.91 -0.21 -8.80
N PHE A 279 -6.02 -0.59 -7.53
CA PHE A 279 -7.24 -1.19 -7.01
C PHE A 279 -8.41 -0.23 -7.05
N GLN A 280 -8.19 1.07 -6.83
CA GLN A 280 -9.24 2.08 -6.94
C GLN A 280 -9.77 2.18 -8.38
N LYS A 281 -8.89 2.12 -9.39
CA LYS A 281 -9.32 2.04 -10.80
C LYS A 281 -10.14 0.77 -11.07
N LYS A 282 -9.73 -0.38 -10.53
CA LYS A 282 -10.40 -1.68 -10.70
C LYS A 282 -11.76 -1.75 -9.99
N LEU A 283 -11.83 -1.26 -8.74
CA LEU A 283 -13.00 -1.34 -7.86
C LEU A 283 -13.96 -0.16 -8.03
N ARG A 284 -13.51 0.94 -8.64
CA ARG A 284 -14.28 2.16 -8.88
C ARG A 284 -14.95 2.66 -7.59
N SER A 285 -16.27 2.79 -7.57
CA SER A 285 -17.05 3.27 -6.42
C SER A 285 -17.02 2.33 -5.20
N ARG A 286 -16.53 1.09 -5.34
CA ARG A 286 -16.36 0.17 -4.20
C ARG A 286 -15.11 0.44 -3.37
N LEU A 287 -14.20 1.31 -3.81
CA LEU A 287 -13.03 1.70 -3.01
C LEU A 287 -12.93 3.23 -2.94
N ASN A 288 -13.07 3.74 -1.73
CA ASN A 288 -12.72 5.11 -1.37
C ASN A 288 -11.32 5.13 -0.75
N LEU A 289 -10.34 5.57 -1.54
CA LEU A 289 -8.96 5.75 -1.10
C LEU A 289 -8.74 7.23 -0.80
N GLU A 290 -8.29 7.55 0.40
CA GLU A 290 -7.86 8.89 0.78
C GLU A 290 -6.42 8.87 1.27
N ILE A 291 -5.71 9.97 1.10
CA ILE A 291 -4.30 10.09 1.50
C ILE A 291 -4.14 11.29 2.41
N VAL A 292 -3.51 11.09 3.57
CA VAL A 292 -3.17 12.13 4.55
C VAL A 292 -2.05 13.02 3.99
N ARG A 293 -2.29 14.34 3.93
CA ARG A 293 -1.36 15.32 3.33
C ARG A 293 -1.26 16.60 4.17
N PRO A 294 -0.07 16.96 4.68
CA PRO A 294 1.14 16.13 4.72
C PRO A 294 0.96 14.90 5.60
N GLY A 295 1.77 13.85 5.44
CA GLY A 295 1.71 12.65 6.29
C GLY A 295 2.22 12.87 7.71
N SER A 296 1.65 13.85 8.45
CA SER A 296 1.95 14.12 9.86
C SER A 296 0.90 13.45 10.78
N LEU A 297 1.24 13.29 12.06
CA LEU A 297 0.32 12.69 13.04
C LEU A 297 -0.87 13.63 13.32
N GLU A 298 -0.60 14.92 13.38
CA GLU A 298 -1.60 15.97 13.59
C GLU A 298 -2.59 15.99 12.42
N GLU A 299 -2.09 15.87 11.20
CA GLU A 299 -2.89 15.83 9.99
C GLU A 299 -3.70 14.54 9.88
N LEU A 300 -3.14 13.39 10.28
CA LEU A 300 -3.89 12.14 10.43
C LEU A 300 -5.07 12.31 11.41
N ALA A 301 -4.80 12.87 12.60
CA ALA A 301 -5.84 13.09 13.61
C ALA A 301 -6.93 14.05 13.09
N ARG A 302 -6.54 15.14 12.42
CA ARG A 302 -7.44 16.13 11.81
C ARG A 302 -8.28 15.53 10.68
N HIS A 303 -7.68 14.69 9.85
CA HIS A 303 -8.35 13.99 8.75
C HIS A 303 -9.44 13.09 9.30
N LEU A 304 -9.10 12.23 10.27
CA LEU A 304 -10.06 11.34 10.93
C LEU A 304 -11.17 12.12 11.64
N GLU A 305 -10.85 13.25 12.29
CA GLU A 305 -11.83 14.12 12.93
C GLU A 305 -12.87 14.66 11.94
N ILE A 306 -12.42 15.19 10.81
CA ILE A 306 -13.29 15.75 9.77
C ILE A 306 -14.18 14.66 9.18
N ARG A 307 -13.60 13.48 8.90
CA ARG A 307 -14.35 12.35 8.34
C ARG A 307 -15.37 11.79 9.32
N ALA A 308 -15.03 11.71 10.60
CA ALA A 308 -15.98 11.34 11.64
C ALA A 308 -17.18 12.32 11.70
N LYS A 309 -16.95 13.63 11.60
CA LYS A 309 -18.03 14.64 11.52
C LYS A 309 -18.91 14.49 10.28
N GLN A 310 -18.39 13.87 9.22
CA GLN A 310 -19.10 13.58 7.97
C GLN A 310 -19.69 12.15 7.94
N ASN A 311 -19.64 11.41 9.05
CA ASN A 311 -20.05 10.01 9.14
C ASN A 311 -19.32 9.09 8.14
N VAL A 312 -18.04 9.36 7.90
CA VAL A 312 -17.15 8.52 7.11
C VAL A 312 -16.16 7.85 8.06
N GLU A 313 -16.28 6.53 8.17
CA GLU A 313 -15.40 5.70 8.99
C GLU A 313 -14.47 4.90 8.09
N PHE A 314 -13.19 4.81 8.48
CA PHE A 314 -12.19 4.06 7.73
C PHE A 314 -12.13 2.62 8.23
N ASN A 315 -12.25 1.67 7.30
CA ASN A 315 -12.15 0.24 7.63
C ASN A 315 -10.70 -0.18 7.84
N LEU A 316 -9.76 0.50 7.17
CA LEU A 316 -8.35 0.19 7.19
C LEU A 316 -7.49 1.46 7.08
N VAL A 317 -6.43 1.54 7.88
CA VAL A 317 -5.38 2.55 7.73
C VAL A 317 -4.07 1.88 7.31
N HIS A 318 -3.47 2.37 6.23
CA HIS A 318 -2.16 1.93 5.74
C HIS A 318 -1.12 3.00 6.06
N PHE A 319 -0.06 2.62 6.77
CA PHE A 319 1.10 3.47 7.04
C PHE A 319 2.25 3.06 6.14
N ASP A 320 2.65 3.96 5.25
CA ASP A 320 3.83 3.83 4.41
C ASP A 320 4.88 4.83 4.89
N LEU A 321 5.66 4.45 5.92
CA LEU A 321 6.64 5.30 6.60
C LEU A 321 7.66 4.48 7.39
N HIS A 322 8.76 5.09 7.83
CA HIS A 322 9.80 4.37 8.58
C HIS A 322 9.43 4.11 10.05
N GLY A 323 9.78 2.91 10.54
CA GLY A 323 9.76 2.56 11.95
C GLY A 323 11.16 2.55 12.58
N ARG A 324 11.26 2.84 13.87
CA ARG A 324 12.50 2.76 14.66
C ARG A 324 12.21 2.27 16.08
N ILE A 325 13.18 1.56 16.67
CA ILE A 325 13.18 1.23 18.10
C ILE A 325 14.24 2.12 18.76
N MET A 326 13.87 2.86 19.81
CA MET A 326 14.77 3.75 20.54
C MET A 326 14.54 3.65 22.05
N ARG A 327 15.56 3.96 22.85
CA ARG A 327 15.39 4.05 24.30
C ARG A 327 14.61 5.32 24.64
N ASN A 328 13.61 5.19 25.51
CA ASN A 328 12.92 6.32 26.11
C ASN A 328 13.75 6.92 27.27
N GLU A 329 13.21 7.95 27.93
CA GLU A 329 13.85 8.62 29.07
C GLU A 329 14.19 7.67 30.23
N SER A 330 13.39 6.61 30.42
CA SER A 330 13.64 5.54 31.39
C SER A 330 14.63 4.47 30.93
N GLY A 331 15.24 4.62 29.75
CA GLY A 331 16.18 3.66 29.17
C GLY A 331 15.54 2.42 28.54
N VAL A 332 14.21 2.32 28.51
CA VAL A 332 13.46 1.18 27.93
C VAL A 332 13.32 1.35 26.43
N LEU A 333 13.53 0.27 25.67
CA LEU A 333 13.34 0.27 24.21
C LEU A 333 11.85 0.35 23.87
N VAL A 334 11.48 1.39 23.14
CA VAL A 334 10.10 1.64 22.68
C VAL A 334 10.08 1.92 21.17
N PRO A 335 8.99 1.55 20.48
CA PRO A 335 8.85 1.76 19.06
C PRO A 335 8.32 3.15 18.72
N TRP A 336 8.84 3.69 17.61
CA TRP A 336 8.51 4.99 17.06
C TRP A 336 8.23 4.89 15.56
N LEU A 337 7.38 5.78 15.08
CA LEU A 337 7.09 5.99 13.66
C LEU A 337 7.57 7.37 13.23
N LEU A 338 8.14 7.46 12.04
CA LEU A 338 8.66 8.71 11.47
C LEU A 338 7.60 9.36 10.59
N PHE A 339 6.89 10.33 11.16
CA PHE A 339 5.88 11.14 10.46
C PHE A 339 6.52 12.39 9.85
N ALA A 340 5.88 13.00 8.86
CA ALA A 340 6.30 14.31 8.38
C ALA A 340 6.18 15.33 9.52
N ARG A 341 7.22 16.13 9.75
CA ARG A 341 7.19 17.22 10.72
C ARG A 341 6.25 18.31 10.22
N GLN A 342 5.40 18.85 11.07
CA GLN A 342 4.57 20.00 10.71
C GLN A 342 5.43 21.27 10.60
N HIS A 343 5.20 22.08 9.56
CA HIS A 343 5.90 23.34 9.39
C HIS A 343 5.41 24.36 10.42
N THR A 344 6.34 24.97 11.15
CA THR A 344 6.07 26.06 12.09
C THR A 344 6.26 27.42 11.40
N PRO A 345 5.27 28.31 11.38
CA PRO A 345 5.31 29.56 10.61
C PRO A 345 6.40 30.57 11.04
N ASN A 346 7.08 30.37 12.17
CA ASN A 346 8.07 31.31 12.71
C ASN A 346 9.42 31.31 11.99
N THR A 347 9.64 30.46 10.98
CA THR A 347 10.85 30.48 10.15
C THR A 347 10.54 31.09 8.78
N PRO A 348 11.16 32.23 8.40
CA PRO A 348 10.88 32.93 7.14
C PRO A 348 11.38 32.19 5.89
N THR A 349 12.19 31.14 6.06
CA THR A 349 12.76 30.34 4.98
C THR A 349 12.20 28.93 4.99
N PHE A 350 11.74 28.45 3.83
CA PHE A 350 11.34 27.06 3.65
C PHE A 350 12.53 26.13 3.95
N SER A 351 12.37 25.25 4.93
CA SER A 351 13.26 24.10 5.12
C SER A 351 12.65 22.86 4.45
N ILE A 352 13.51 22.04 3.83
CA ILE A 352 13.13 20.73 3.31
C ILE A 352 12.41 19.94 4.41
N PRO A 353 11.26 19.30 4.14
CA PRO A 353 10.47 18.68 5.20
C PRO A 353 11.24 17.53 5.84
N GLN A 354 11.43 17.62 7.16
CA GLN A 354 12.05 16.58 7.96
C GLN A 354 10.98 15.64 8.51
N THR A 355 11.41 14.48 8.99
CA THR A 355 10.56 13.60 9.77
C THR A 355 10.67 13.90 11.27
N GLN A 356 9.59 13.64 12.01
CA GLN A 356 9.54 13.69 13.46
C GLN A 356 9.12 12.33 14.02
N LEU A 357 9.63 12.00 15.21
CA LEU A 357 9.31 10.77 15.91
C LEU A 357 7.95 10.90 16.60
N ALA A 358 7.04 9.95 16.33
CA ALA A 358 5.80 9.76 17.08
C ALA A 358 5.84 8.41 17.79
N LYS A 359 5.49 8.36 19.08
CA LYS A 359 5.44 7.09 19.81
C LYS A 359 4.32 6.23 19.24
N ALA A 360 4.52 4.92 19.24
CA ALA A 360 3.47 3.99 18.82
C ALA A 360 2.16 4.18 19.61
N GLU A 361 2.26 4.46 20.91
CA GLU A 361 1.11 4.70 21.79
C GLU A 361 0.29 5.93 21.35
N ASP A 362 0.96 7.02 20.98
CA ASP A 362 0.29 8.26 20.55
C ASP A 362 -0.50 8.02 19.24
N VAL A 363 0.09 7.26 18.32
CA VAL A 363 -0.56 6.87 17.05
C VAL A 363 -1.73 5.93 17.32
N ALA A 364 -1.54 4.93 18.18
CA ALA A 364 -2.57 3.97 18.55
C ALA A 364 -3.77 4.66 19.22
N GLU A 365 -3.53 5.68 20.06
CA GLU A 365 -4.60 6.47 20.68
C GLU A 365 -5.45 7.22 19.64
N VAL A 366 -4.80 7.84 18.65
CA VAL A 366 -5.50 8.53 17.56
C VAL A 366 -6.38 7.54 16.79
N LEU A 367 -5.85 6.37 16.41
CA LEU A 367 -6.60 5.35 15.68
C LEU A 367 -7.77 4.78 16.48
N ALA A 368 -7.55 4.49 17.77
CA ALA A 368 -8.56 3.95 18.67
C ALA A 368 -9.72 4.93 18.87
N ARG A 369 -9.43 6.23 18.98
CA ARG A 369 -10.44 7.30 19.12
C ARG A 369 -11.46 7.31 17.98
N TYR A 370 -11.05 6.89 16.78
CA TYR A 370 -11.88 6.83 15.58
C TYR A 370 -12.23 5.40 15.16
N GLN A 371 -12.08 4.43 16.06
CA GLN A 371 -12.49 3.03 15.89
C GLN A 371 -11.92 2.34 14.64
N VAL A 372 -10.66 2.65 14.29
CA VAL A 372 -9.96 1.94 13.22
C VAL A 372 -9.66 0.51 13.66
N GLU A 373 -10.22 -0.48 12.96
CA GLU A 373 -10.07 -1.91 13.31
C GLU A 373 -8.88 -2.59 12.63
N ASN A 374 -8.47 -2.13 11.43
CA ASN A 374 -7.46 -2.81 10.62
C ASN A 374 -6.32 -1.85 10.27
N VAL A 375 -5.09 -2.29 10.50
CA VAL A 375 -3.90 -1.49 10.23
C VAL A 375 -2.88 -2.30 9.42
N VAL A 376 -2.29 -1.66 8.41
CA VAL A 376 -1.14 -2.20 7.67
C VAL A 376 0.04 -1.26 7.87
N LEU A 377 1.16 -1.79 8.36
CA LEU A 377 2.38 -1.05 8.68
C LEU A 377 3.48 -1.48 7.70
N ASN A 378 3.68 -0.69 6.65
CA ASN A 378 4.91 -0.74 5.88
C ASN A 378 6.00 0.08 6.59
N ALA A 379 6.38 -0.39 7.78
CA ALA A 379 7.36 0.25 8.66
C ALA A 379 8.30 -0.81 9.25
N CYS A 380 9.59 -0.75 8.92
CA CYS A 380 10.59 -1.69 9.46
C CYS A 380 10.56 -1.72 10.99
N LEU A 381 10.80 -2.90 11.58
CA LEU A 381 10.81 -3.13 13.03
C LEU A 381 9.45 -2.92 13.73
N SER A 382 8.34 -2.75 13.01
CA SER A 382 7.00 -2.60 13.60
C SER A 382 6.49 -3.86 14.30
N ALA A 383 7.11 -5.02 14.09
CA ALA A 383 6.86 -6.25 14.85
C ALA A 383 8.03 -6.67 15.76
N TYR A 384 8.99 -5.78 16.02
CA TYR A 384 10.17 -6.10 16.81
C TYR A 384 9.82 -6.41 18.27
N ASN A 385 10.21 -7.59 18.75
CA ASN A 385 9.73 -8.15 20.02
C ASN A 385 10.84 -8.86 20.81
N ARG A 386 12.08 -8.42 20.64
CA ARG A 386 13.25 -8.95 21.35
C ARG A 386 13.36 -8.45 22.78
N SER A 387 12.95 -7.20 23.02
CA SER A 387 13.06 -6.54 24.33
C SER A 387 11.73 -6.53 25.09
N GLY A 388 10.90 -7.54 24.84
CA GLY A 388 9.56 -7.69 25.42
C GLY A 388 8.43 -7.12 24.54
N PRO A 389 7.15 -7.35 24.91
CA PRO A 389 5.98 -6.85 24.18
C PRO A 389 5.95 -5.33 24.01
N ALA A 390 6.60 -4.57 24.91
CA ALA A 390 6.66 -3.11 24.86
C ALA A 390 7.45 -2.58 23.65
N SER A 391 8.34 -3.38 23.06
CA SER A 391 9.07 -2.97 21.85
C SER A 391 8.26 -3.24 20.57
N ASN A 392 7.17 -4.01 20.66
CA ASN A 392 6.38 -4.46 19.52
C ASN A 392 5.23 -3.49 19.24
N LEU A 393 5.38 -2.68 18.19
CA LEU A 393 4.38 -1.69 17.80
C LEU A 393 3.03 -2.33 17.47
N ALA A 394 3.01 -3.48 16.81
CA ALA A 394 1.76 -4.19 16.52
C ALA A 394 1.02 -4.60 17.81
N HIS A 395 1.73 -5.08 18.83
CA HIS A 395 1.13 -5.39 20.15
C HIS A 395 0.55 -4.15 20.83
N ILE A 396 1.24 -3.01 20.75
CA ILE A 396 0.72 -1.73 21.26
C ILE A 396 -0.61 -1.40 20.56
N PHE A 397 -0.69 -1.55 19.24
CA PHE A 397 -1.93 -1.26 18.50
C PHE A 397 -3.07 -2.20 18.93
N LEU A 398 -2.82 -3.50 19.07
CA LEU A 398 -3.84 -4.46 19.53
C LEU A 398 -4.36 -4.12 20.93
N ARG A 399 -3.48 -3.73 21.85
CA ARG A 399 -3.85 -3.31 23.21
C ARG A 399 -4.76 -2.07 23.21
N TYR A 400 -4.56 -1.17 22.25
CA TYR A 400 -5.41 0.02 22.04
C TYR A 400 -6.70 -0.26 21.28
N GLY A 401 -7.00 -1.52 20.96
CA GLY A 401 -8.29 -1.90 20.39
C GLY A 401 -8.32 -2.11 18.89
N ILE A 402 -7.18 -1.98 18.21
CA ILE A 402 -7.07 -2.40 16.82
C ILE A 402 -7.22 -3.93 16.77
N SER A 403 -8.01 -4.44 15.82
CA SER A 403 -8.33 -5.86 15.72
C SER A 403 -7.28 -6.63 14.92
N ASN A 404 -6.79 -6.05 13.83
CA ASN A 404 -5.86 -6.70 12.92
C ASN A 404 -4.71 -5.77 12.55
N VAL A 405 -3.48 -6.27 12.66
CA VAL A 405 -2.27 -5.54 12.30
C VAL A 405 -1.38 -6.39 11.39
N SER A 406 -1.04 -5.88 10.21
CA SER A 406 0.06 -6.39 9.39
C SER A 406 1.30 -5.54 9.66
N ALA A 407 2.43 -6.15 9.96
CA ALA A 407 3.66 -5.48 10.40
C ALA A 407 4.92 -6.12 9.80
N MET A 408 6.06 -5.46 9.96
CA MET A 408 7.38 -5.91 9.49
C MET A 408 8.29 -6.20 10.68
N TRP A 409 8.83 -7.40 10.76
CA TRP A 409 9.64 -7.83 11.91
C TRP A 409 11.02 -7.16 11.94
N PHE A 410 11.70 -7.10 10.78
CA PHE A 410 13.02 -6.51 10.59
C PHE A 410 13.02 -5.52 9.41
N TYR A 411 14.20 -5.25 8.84
CA TYR A 411 14.37 -4.47 7.62
C TYR A 411 13.82 -5.23 6.42
N VAL A 412 13.26 -4.52 5.44
CA VAL A 412 12.59 -5.11 4.28
C VAL A 412 12.91 -4.31 3.02
N HIS A 413 13.13 -5.00 1.90
CA HIS A 413 13.37 -4.35 0.62
C HIS A 413 12.08 -3.78 0.04
N SER A 414 12.21 -2.68 -0.71
CA SER A 414 11.09 -2.07 -1.44
C SER A 414 10.37 -3.04 -2.40
N LYS A 415 11.12 -3.98 -2.98
CA LYS A 415 10.57 -5.01 -3.88
C LYS A 415 9.67 -6.00 -3.13
N THR A 416 10.09 -6.45 -1.95
CA THR A 416 9.30 -7.30 -1.05
C THR A 416 7.98 -6.63 -0.73
N VAL A 417 8.05 -5.37 -0.29
CA VAL A 417 6.86 -4.57 0.06
C VAL A 417 5.92 -4.47 -1.14
N SER A 418 6.44 -4.12 -2.32
CA SER A 418 5.64 -3.97 -3.53
C SER A 418 4.88 -5.25 -3.90
N THR A 419 5.56 -6.41 -3.83
CA THR A 419 4.94 -7.71 -4.10
C THR A 419 3.91 -8.06 -3.04
N TYR A 420 4.26 -7.91 -1.75
CA TYR A 420 3.38 -8.20 -0.62
C TYR A 420 2.11 -7.36 -0.65
N VAL A 421 2.25 -6.02 -0.71
CA VAL A 421 1.12 -5.08 -0.69
C VAL A 421 0.18 -5.32 -1.88
N SER A 422 0.74 -5.58 -3.07
CA SER A 422 -0.06 -5.89 -4.25
C SER A 422 -0.87 -7.18 -4.08
N ALA A 423 -0.23 -8.26 -3.62
CA ALA A 423 -0.89 -9.54 -3.41
C ALA A 423 -1.91 -9.48 -2.26
N PHE A 424 -1.55 -8.82 -1.16
CA PHE A 424 -2.39 -8.64 0.02
C PHE A 424 -3.70 -7.94 -0.34
N TYR A 425 -3.65 -6.78 -1.00
CA TYR A 425 -4.86 -6.06 -1.36
C TYR A 425 -5.67 -6.71 -2.48
N ASP A 426 -5.04 -7.48 -3.37
CA ASP A 426 -5.80 -8.31 -4.33
C ASP A 426 -6.65 -9.34 -3.59
N MET A 427 -6.04 -10.07 -2.64
CA MET A 427 -6.74 -11.06 -1.85
C MET A 427 -7.79 -10.44 -0.91
N LEU A 428 -7.47 -9.30 -0.29
CA LEU A 428 -8.36 -8.63 0.67
C LEU A 428 -9.56 -7.94 -0.01
N LEU A 429 -9.32 -7.20 -1.09
CA LEU A 429 -10.32 -6.30 -1.68
C LEU A 429 -11.01 -6.89 -2.91
N ILE A 430 -10.31 -7.71 -3.70
CA ILE A 430 -10.88 -8.33 -4.90
C ILE A 430 -11.43 -9.72 -4.60
N LYS A 431 -10.65 -10.56 -3.90
CA LYS A 431 -11.09 -11.90 -3.50
C LYS A 431 -11.91 -11.92 -2.21
N CYS A 432 -11.98 -10.79 -1.51
CA CYS A 432 -12.73 -10.64 -0.26
C CYS A 432 -12.35 -11.70 0.80
N LEU A 433 -11.09 -12.09 0.86
CA LEU A 433 -10.59 -13.03 1.88
C LEU A 433 -10.40 -12.30 3.22
N ASP A 434 -10.44 -13.06 4.32
CA ASP A 434 -10.12 -12.55 5.65
C ASP A 434 -8.73 -11.89 5.67
N PHE A 435 -8.54 -10.92 6.56
CA PHE A 435 -7.29 -10.14 6.68
C PHE A 435 -6.05 -11.04 6.83
N HIS A 436 -6.11 -12.06 7.68
CA HIS A 436 -4.95 -12.94 7.93
C HIS A 436 -4.73 -13.92 6.79
N VAL A 437 -5.81 -14.42 6.18
CA VAL A 437 -5.74 -15.28 5.00
C VAL A 437 -5.14 -14.51 3.82
N ALA A 438 -5.55 -13.26 3.61
CA ALA A 438 -4.98 -12.40 2.58
C ALA A 438 -3.47 -12.19 2.78
N ALA A 439 -3.02 -12.04 4.02
CA ALA A 439 -1.60 -11.92 4.35
C ALA A 439 -0.81 -13.20 4.15
N GLN A 440 -1.36 -14.36 4.52
CA GLN A 440 -0.76 -15.67 4.24
C GLN A 440 -0.58 -15.88 2.73
N ARG A 441 -1.60 -15.53 1.92
CA ARG A 441 -1.51 -15.56 0.45
C ARG A 441 -0.49 -14.57 -0.09
N ALA A 442 -0.31 -13.42 0.55
CA ALA A 442 0.73 -12.47 0.17
C ALA A 442 2.14 -13.00 0.47
N ARG A 443 2.35 -13.69 1.59
CA ARG A 443 3.61 -14.42 1.88
C ARG A 443 3.85 -15.58 0.91
N GLU A 444 2.80 -16.31 0.55
CA GLU A 444 2.87 -17.34 -0.50
C GLU A 444 3.31 -16.74 -1.84
N ALA A 445 2.77 -15.59 -2.22
CA ALA A 445 3.18 -14.87 -3.42
C ALA A 445 4.66 -14.43 -3.36
N LEU A 446 5.16 -14.00 -2.20
CA LEU A 446 6.59 -13.71 -2.01
C LEU A 446 7.46 -14.95 -2.20
N ARG A 447 7.03 -16.12 -1.72
CA ARG A 447 7.78 -17.37 -1.94
C ARG A 447 7.78 -17.81 -3.41
N GLN A 448 6.69 -17.56 -4.13
CA GLN A 448 6.59 -17.86 -5.57
C GLN A 448 7.33 -16.84 -6.44
N GLN A 449 7.45 -15.60 -5.97
CA GLN A 449 8.15 -14.50 -6.64
C GLN A 449 9.08 -13.79 -5.66
N PRO A 450 10.19 -14.45 -5.25
CA PRO A 450 11.05 -13.86 -4.24
C PRO A 450 11.77 -12.63 -4.77
N SER A 451 12.17 -11.75 -3.85
CA SER A 451 12.81 -10.49 -4.21
C SER A 451 14.18 -10.74 -4.84
N ILE A 452 14.42 -10.09 -5.97
CA ILE A 452 15.71 -10.13 -6.66
C ILE A 452 16.39 -8.78 -6.47
N PHE A 453 17.56 -8.78 -5.85
CA PHE A 453 18.41 -7.61 -5.68
C PHE A 453 19.84 -7.95 -6.14
N THR A 454 20.43 -7.08 -6.97
CA THR A 454 21.75 -7.30 -7.59
C THR A 454 21.93 -8.68 -8.23
N GLY A 455 20.87 -9.22 -8.85
CA GLY A 455 20.89 -10.56 -9.48
C GLY A 455 20.74 -11.75 -8.53
N ARG A 456 20.68 -11.53 -7.21
CA ARG A 456 20.46 -12.56 -6.19
C ARG A 456 19.02 -12.56 -5.71
N THR A 457 18.47 -13.76 -5.50
CA THR A 457 17.16 -14.00 -4.91
C THR A 457 17.26 -14.07 -3.38
N TYR A 458 16.35 -13.43 -2.66
CA TYR A 458 16.29 -13.43 -1.19
C TYR A 458 15.03 -14.14 -0.67
N GLN A 459 15.15 -14.83 0.47
CA GLN A 459 14.04 -15.42 1.23
C GLN A 459 13.52 -14.44 2.29
N ASP A 460 12.62 -13.54 1.92
CA ASP A 460 12.17 -12.43 2.78
C ASP A 460 10.70 -12.50 3.22
N PHE A 461 9.99 -13.55 2.82
CA PHE A 461 8.55 -13.71 3.07
C PHE A 461 8.17 -13.71 4.56
N PHE A 462 9.05 -14.22 5.42
CA PHE A 462 8.81 -14.36 6.87
C PHE A 462 8.85 -13.03 7.63
N ILE A 463 9.33 -11.95 6.99
CA ILE A 463 9.44 -10.62 7.59
C ILE A 463 8.07 -9.96 7.74
N CYS A 464 7.13 -10.30 6.84
CA CYS A 464 5.76 -9.78 6.85
C CYS A 464 4.90 -10.61 7.82
N VAL A 465 4.67 -10.08 9.03
CA VAL A 465 3.97 -10.80 10.10
C VAL A 465 2.61 -10.18 10.39
N ASN A 466 1.67 -10.97 10.89
CA ASN A 466 0.30 -10.53 11.12
C ASN A 466 -0.20 -10.95 12.49
N TYR A 467 -0.85 -10.00 13.17
CA TYR A 467 -1.41 -10.18 14.50
C TYR A 467 -2.91 -9.89 14.50
N ALA A 468 -3.66 -10.80 15.12
CA ALA A 468 -5.07 -10.63 15.45
C ALA A 468 -5.22 -10.35 16.95
N ARG A 469 -6.22 -9.57 17.32
CA ARG A 469 -6.69 -9.49 18.71
C ARG A 469 -7.75 -10.56 18.95
N ASP A 470 -7.59 -11.36 20.00
CA ASP A 470 -8.69 -12.22 20.47
C ASP A 470 -9.66 -11.34 21.30
N VAL A 471 -10.90 -11.19 20.83
CA VAL A 471 -11.96 -10.46 21.57
C VAL A 471 -13.05 -11.45 22.02
N HIS A 472 -12.70 -12.72 22.15
CA HIS A 472 -13.55 -13.91 22.00
C HIS A 472 -13.85 -14.17 20.52
N ARG A 473 -13.14 -15.17 19.96
CA ARG A 473 -13.47 -15.90 18.72
C ARG A 473 -14.45 -15.13 17.85
N THR A 474 -13.93 -14.19 17.07
CA THR A 474 -14.74 -13.54 16.05
C THR A 474 -15.43 -14.63 15.23
N ASP A 475 -16.77 -14.58 15.14
CA ASP A 475 -17.62 -15.51 14.37
C ASP A 475 -17.13 -15.77 12.93
N SER A 476 -16.26 -14.88 12.41
CA SER A 476 -15.60 -14.98 11.12
C SER A 476 -14.48 -16.02 11.05
N MET A 477 -13.77 -16.32 12.15
CA MET A 477 -12.66 -17.29 12.13
C MET A 477 -13.15 -18.75 12.18
N MET A 478 -14.42 -18.99 12.50
CA MET A 478 -15.05 -20.31 12.50
C MET A 478 -16.02 -20.53 11.31
N ARG A 479 -16.27 -19.51 10.48
CA ARG A 479 -17.10 -19.66 9.27
C ARG A 479 -16.28 -19.54 8.00
N GLU A 480 -15.75 -20.68 7.56
CA GLU A 480 -15.67 -20.89 6.12
C GLU A 480 -17.09 -21.01 5.55
N VAL A 481 -17.37 -20.19 4.54
CA VAL A 481 -18.64 -20.15 3.84
C VAL A 481 -18.86 -21.50 3.16
N SER A 482 -19.74 -22.34 3.71
CA SER A 482 -20.27 -23.49 2.99
C SER A 482 -21.08 -22.99 1.78
N PRO A 483 -20.84 -23.49 0.56
CA PRO A 483 -21.75 -23.25 -0.55
C PRO A 483 -22.79 -24.38 -0.60
N SER A 484 -24.06 -24.08 -0.34
CA SER A 484 -25.23 -24.59 -1.08
C SER A 484 -26.57 -24.27 -0.39
N PRO A 485 -27.63 -23.92 -1.15
CA PRO A 485 -28.97 -23.67 -0.62
C PRO A 485 -29.88 -24.91 -0.73
N SER A 486 -30.35 -25.45 0.39
CA SER A 486 -31.53 -26.34 0.51
C SER A 486 -31.73 -26.66 2.00
N ALA A 487 -32.89 -26.98 2.56
CA ALA A 487 -34.29 -26.87 2.21
C ALA A 487 -35.07 -27.04 3.54
N LYS A 488 -36.14 -26.27 3.71
CA LYS A 488 -37.37 -26.57 4.47
C LYS A 488 -37.29 -27.08 5.93
N SER A 489 -37.81 -26.24 6.83
CA SER A 489 -38.85 -26.55 7.83
C SER A 489 -39.52 -25.19 8.16
N HIS A 490 -40.77 -24.89 7.76
CA HIS A 490 -42.06 -25.26 8.40
C HIS A 490 -41.91 -25.21 9.94
N GLU A 491 -42.48 -24.25 10.68
CA GLU A 491 -43.92 -23.93 10.78
C GLU A 491 -44.20 -22.52 11.35
N SER A 492 -45.26 -21.89 10.81
CA SER A 492 -46.33 -21.11 11.50
C SER A 492 -45.97 -19.80 12.25
N THR A 493 -46.63 -18.64 12.14
CA THR A 493 -48.04 -18.29 11.83
C THR A 493 -48.17 -16.83 11.32
N THR A 494 -48.96 -16.67 10.25
CA THR A 494 -49.96 -15.61 9.95
C THR A 494 -49.70 -14.13 10.25
N SER A 495 -49.63 -13.31 9.18
CA SER A 495 -50.63 -12.24 8.96
C SER A 495 -50.55 -11.66 7.55
N THR A 496 -51.71 -11.70 6.91
CA THR A 496 -52.13 -11.42 5.54
C THR A 496 -52.04 -9.93 5.16
N SER A 497 -51.62 -9.62 3.93
CA SER A 497 -52.43 -8.75 3.04
C SER A 497 -51.94 -8.81 1.59
N ASN A 498 -52.90 -9.05 0.70
CA ASN A 498 -52.81 -9.31 -0.74
C ASN A 498 -52.64 -8.04 -1.58
N ASN A 499 -51.92 -8.15 -2.70
CA ASN A 499 -52.44 -7.98 -4.08
C ASN A 499 -51.27 -7.97 -5.09
N SER A 500 -51.14 -9.04 -5.88
CA SER A 500 -51.39 -9.12 -7.34
C SER A 500 -50.53 -8.16 -8.19
N ALA A 501 -49.77 -8.58 -9.19
CA ALA A 501 -50.14 -9.52 -10.25
C ALA A 501 -48.92 -10.20 -10.90
N LYS A 502 -49.21 -11.37 -11.46
CA LYS A 502 -48.33 -12.31 -12.14
C LYS A 502 -47.79 -11.75 -13.46
N SER A 503 -46.50 -11.99 -13.74
CA SER A 503 -46.10 -12.53 -15.06
C SER A 503 -44.86 -13.40 -14.94
N PHE A 504 -45.07 -14.70 -15.09
CA PHE A 504 -44.02 -15.67 -15.40
C PHE A 504 -43.53 -15.43 -16.84
N ARG A 505 -42.22 -15.43 -17.08
CA ARG A 505 -41.53 -16.50 -17.85
C ARG A 505 -40.08 -16.14 -18.20
N ASN A 506 -39.26 -17.17 -17.97
CA ASN A 506 -38.06 -17.58 -18.69
C ASN A 506 -36.81 -16.70 -18.64
N GLY A 507 -35.89 -17.16 -17.79
CA GLY A 507 -34.48 -16.85 -17.88
C GLY A 507 -33.90 -17.31 -19.22
N VAL A 508 -33.40 -16.34 -19.98
CA VAL A 508 -32.40 -16.52 -21.01
C VAL A 508 -31.17 -15.77 -20.53
N TRP A 509 -30.09 -16.51 -20.34
CA TRP A 509 -28.78 -15.97 -20.00
C TRP A 509 -28.24 -15.23 -21.22
N ILE A 510 -28.41 -13.90 -21.24
CA ILE A 510 -27.83 -13.05 -22.28
C ILE A 510 -26.38 -12.78 -21.88
N LYS A 511 -25.45 -13.39 -22.64
CA LYS A 511 -24.06 -12.94 -22.71
C LYS A 511 -24.07 -11.45 -23.05
N ALA A 512 -23.55 -10.61 -22.15
CA ALA A 512 -23.35 -9.20 -22.44
C ALA A 512 -22.23 -9.06 -23.48
N SER A 513 -22.62 -8.77 -24.72
CA SER A 513 -21.69 -8.27 -25.74
C SER A 513 -21.20 -6.87 -25.32
N PRO A 514 -19.91 -6.52 -25.52
CA PRO A 514 -19.42 -5.19 -25.20
C PRO A 514 -20.10 -4.18 -26.12
N ARG A 515 -20.68 -3.12 -25.52
CA ARG A 515 -21.28 -2.04 -26.30
C ARG A 515 -20.16 -1.22 -26.92
N LEU A 516 -20.18 -1.17 -28.25
CA LEU A 516 -19.38 -0.31 -29.10
C LEU A 516 -19.73 1.15 -28.75
N GLY A 517 -18.94 1.79 -27.89
CA GLY A 517 -19.18 3.15 -27.42
C GLY A 517 -18.30 3.58 -26.24
N ASP A 518 -17.84 2.63 -25.42
CA ASP A 518 -16.99 2.91 -24.24
C ASP A 518 -15.47 2.92 -24.55
N SER A 519 -15.09 2.89 -25.84
CA SER A 519 -13.70 2.71 -26.28
C SER A 519 -12.90 4.00 -26.49
N LEU A 520 -13.42 5.18 -26.15
CA LEU A 520 -12.79 6.43 -26.61
C LEU A 520 -12.19 7.36 -25.55
N ILE A 521 -12.26 7.08 -24.24
CA ILE A 521 -11.40 7.74 -23.24
C ILE A 521 -11.10 6.78 -22.09
N LEU A 522 -10.32 5.73 -22.35
CA LEU A 522 -9.49 5.09 -21.32
C LEU A 522 -8.45 4.25 -22.04
N GLY A 523 -7.47 4.91 -22.65
CA GLY A 523 -6.20 4.24 -22.86
C GLY A 523 -5.68 3.80 -21.50
N ASP A 524 -5.02 2.63 -21.45
CA ASP A 524 -4.20 2.21 -20.31
C ASP A 524 -3.06 3.22 -20.14
N GLU A 525 -3.38 4.40 -19.61
CA GLU A 525 -2.39 5.37 -19.20
C GLU A 525 -1.59 4.69 -18.09
N PRO A 526 -0.28 4.43 -18.30
CA PRO A 526 0.52 3.65 -17.39
C PRO A 526 0.40 4.28 -16.01
N ILE A 527 0.05 3.51 -14.98
CA ILE A 527 -0.05 4.11 -13.64
C ILE A 527 1.34 4.53 -13.22
N ILE A 528 1.43 5.83 -13.00
CA ILE A 528 2.66 6.58 -12.92
C ILE A 528 3.20 6.57 -11.48
N ARG A 529 4.52 6.40 -11.28
CA ARG A 529 5.14 6.34 -9.93
C ARG A 529 5.44 7.73 -9.36
N LEU A 530 4.93 8.01 -8.17
CA LEU A 530 5.17 9.28 -7.47
C LEU A 530 6.63 9.36 -7.01
N GLN A 531 7.31 10.44 -7.36
CA GLN A 531 8.66 10.71 -6.88
C GLN A 531 8.64 11.53 -5.58
N LEU A 532 9.69 11.43 -4.75
CA LEU A 532 9.78 12.18 -3.48
C LEU A 532 9.58 13.69 -3.65
N HIS A 533 10.13 14.29 -4.70
CA HIS A 533 9.99 15.73 -4.91
C HIS A 533 8.51 16.14 -5.13
N LEU A 534 7.66 15.25 -5.66
CA LEU A 534 6.22 15.52 -5.79
C LEU A 534 5.49 15.50 -4.43
N LEU A 535 5.94 14.71 -3.45
CA LEU A 535 5.45 14.84 -2.08
C LEU A 535 5.92 16.14 -1.41
N GLU A 536 7.13 16.63 -1.74
CA GLU A 536 7.59 17.94 -1.28
C GLU A 536 6.66 19.05 -1.81
N LEU A 537 6.22 18.96 -3.07
CA LEU A 537 5.22 19.86 -3.63
C LEU A 537 3.90 19.79 -2.86
N GLU A 538 3.38 18.60 -2.56
CA GLU A 538 2.18 18.45 -1.73
C GLU A 538 2.38 19.09 -0.35
N TYR A 539 3.52 18.85 0.29
CA TYR A 539 3.86 19.45 1.59
C TYR A 539 3.87 20.98 1.52
N LYS A 540 4.56 21.56 0.51
CA LYS A 540 4.60 23.01 0.28
C LYS A 540 3.20 23.57 0.04
N LEU A 541 2.41 22.92 -0.81
CA LEU A 541 1.06 23.36 -1.11
C LEU A 541 0.17 23.34 0.13
N MET A 542 0.26 22.30 0.96
CA MET A 542 -0.51 22.20 2.19
C MET A 542 -0.06 23.18 3.27
N THR A 543 1.19 23.62 3.22
CA THR A 543 1.78 24.56 4.19
C THR A 543 1.54 26.02 3.82
N PHE A 544 1.90 26.41 2.59
CA PHE A 544 1.91 27.81 2.15
C PHE A 544 0.68 28.21 1.34
N LYS A 545 -0.17 27.25 0.97
CA LYS A 545 -1.36 27.41 0.11
C LYS A 545 -1.08 27.84 -1.33
N ILE A 546 -0.03 28.64 -1.56
CA ILE A 546 0.38 29.20 -2.84
C ILE A 546 1.79 28.73 -3.17
N VAL A 547 1.95 28.07 -4.31
CA VAL A 547 3.26 27.58 -4.78
C VAL A 547 3.52 28.10 -6.19
N TYR A 548 4.71 28.63 -6.43
CA TYR A 548 5.23 28.84 -7.78
C TYR A 548 6.09 27.65 -8.18
N ALA A 549 5.63 26.92 -9.19
CA ALA A 549 6.26 25.73 -9.71
C ALA A 549 6.98 26.05 -11.02
N SER A 550 8.28 25.72 -11.08
CA SER A 550 9.07 25.92 -12.27
C SER A 550 9.96 24.73 -12.65
N ASP A 551 10.10 24.52 -13.94
CA ASP A 551 11.04 23.56 -14.53
C ASP A 551 12.30 24.22 -15.11
N LEU A 552 12.45 25.55 -14.96
CA LEU A 552 13.48 26.35 -15.62
C LEU A 552 13.61 26.10 -17.13
N ARG A 553 12.53 25.63 -17.78
CA ARG A 553 12.49 25.20 -19.18
C ARG A 553 13.53 24.11 -19.50
N LYS A 554 13.85 23.24 -18.54
CA LYS A 554 14.76 22.12 -18.72
C LYS A 554 14.27 21.16 -19.81
N VAL A 555 15.19 20.76 -20.68
CA VAL A 555 14.90 19.78 -21.75
C VAL A 555 14.49 18.44 -21.12
N GLY A 556 13.36 17.89 -21.56
CA GLY A 556 12.83 16.61 -21.05
C GLY A 556 11.97 16.73 -19.78
N SER A 557 11.77 17.93 -19.26
CA SER A 557 10.81 18.21 -18.19
C SER A 557 9.41 18.47 -18.77
N ASP A 558 8.38 17.88 -18.19
CA ASP A 558 6.97 18.13 -18.52
C ASP A 558 6.21 18.62 -17.28
N LEU A 559 6.41 19.90 -16.95
CA LEU A 559 5.73 20.58 -15.83
C LEU A 559 4.20 20.47 -15.95
N ASN A 560 3.66 20.76 -17.13
CA ASN A 560 2.22 20.80 -17.32
C ASN A 560 1.62 19.39 -17.22
N GLY A 561 2.16 18.41 -17.92
CA GLY A 561 1.68 17.03 -17.85
C GLY A 561 1.81 16.43 -16.45
N THR A 562 2.92 16.71 -15.76
CA THR A 562 3.12 16.25 -14.37
C THR A 562 2.05 16.82 -13.43
N ILE A 563 1.77 18.12 -13.52
CA ILE A 563 0.71 18.76 -12.73
C ILE A 563 -0.68 18.20 -13.07
N GLU A 564 -0.98 17.93 -14.35
CA GLU A 564 -2.25 17.31 -14.73
C GLU A 564 -2.43 15.91 -14.13
N SER A 565 -1.38 15.09 -14.10
CA SER A 565 -1.43 13.79 -13.42
C SER A 565 -1.61 13.92 -11.90
N MET A 566 -0.99 14.93 -11.26
CA MET A 566 -1.21 15.20 -9.83
C MET A 566 -2.64 15.69 -9.55
N VAL A 567 -3.20 16.56 -10.40
CA VAL A 567 -4.61 16.98 -10.33
C VAL A 567 -5.54 15.77 -10.39
N ASN A 568 -5.31 14.86 -11.33
CA ASN A 568 -6.07 13.61 -11.42
C ASN A 568 -6.03 12.83 -10.11
N MET A 569 -4.85 12.71 -9.50
CA MET A 569 -4.66 12.02 -8.24
C MET A 569 -5.37 12.72 -7.07
N TRP A 570 -5.28 14.05 -6.96
CA TRP A 570 -5.93 14.82 -5.90
C TRP A 570 -7.46 14.77 -5.98
N LEU A 571 -8.02 14.79 -7.20
CA LEU A 571 -9.45 14.59 -7.42
C LEU A 571 -9.89 13.16 -7.06
N ASN A 572 -9.11 12.15 -7.46
CA ASN A 572 -9.43 10.74 -7.19
C ASN A 572 -9.30 10.36 -5.71
N THR A 573 -8.44 11.03 -4.95
CA THR A 573 -8.18 10.74 -3.52
C THR A 573 -8.92 11.68 -2.56
N ASN A 574 -9.94 12.38 -3.06
CA ASN A 574 -10.82 13.29 -2.31
C ASN A 574 -10.09 14.44 -1.60
N LEU A 575 -8.90 14.81 -2.09
CA LEU A 575 -8.19 15.95 -1.54
C LEU A 575 -8.92 17.24 -1.92
N ILE A 576 -9.26 17.38 -3.21
CA ILE A 576 -9.82 18.61 -3.82
C ILE A 576 -11.10 18.24 -4.57
N ASP A 577 -12.10 19.14 -4.55
CA ASP A 577 -13.37 18.94 -5.27
C ASP A 577 -13.33 19.53 -6.69
N GLU A 578 -12.78 20.75 -6.82
CA GLU A 578 -12.75 21.49 -8.07
C GLU A 578 -11.34 22.03 -8.39
N VAL A 579 -10.99 22.02 -9.68
CA VAL A 579 -9.78 22.65 -10.21
C VAL A 579 -10.16 23.70 -11.24
N HIS A 580 -9.63 24.90 -11.06
CA HIS A 580 -9.89 26.07 -11.89
C HIS A 580 -8.61 26.51 -12.60
N TYR A 581 -8.65 26.57 -13.93
CA TYR A 581 -7.51 26.96 -14.74
C TYR A 581 -7.64 28.40 -15.23
N TYR A 582 -6.54 29.14 -15.14
CA TYR A 582 -6.42 30.53 -15.55
C TYR A 582 -5.18 30.73 -16.42
N LYS A 583 -5.19 31.77 -17.25
CA LYS A 583 -3.96 32.34 -17.80
C LYS A 583 -3.68 33.65 -17.07
N ALA A 584 -2.42 33.90 -16.72
CA ALA A 584 -2.04 35.11 -15.99
C ALA A 584 -2.49 36.40 -16.71
N LYS A 585 -2.52 36.40 -18.04
CA LYS A 585 -2.97 37.54 -18.85
C LYS A 585 -4.42 37.94 -18.61
N ASP A 586 -5.25 37.04 -18.09
CA ASP A 586 -6.66 37.34 -17.79
C ASP A 586 -6.78 38.26 -16.57
N PHE A 587 -5.78 38.27 -15.68
CA PHE A 587 -5.70 39.22 -14.57
C PHE A 587 -5.35 40.63 -15.05
N GLY A 588 -4.58 40.79 -16.14
CA GLY A 588 -4.22 42.10 -16.70
C GLY A 588 -5.28 42.77 -17.59
N LYS A 589 -6.45 42.15 -17.82
CA LYS A 589 -7.50 42.71 -18.70
C LYS A 589 -8.36 43.77 -18.00
N ARG A 590 -8.48 44.97 -18.56
CA ARG A 590 -9.52 45.94 -18.14
C ARG A 590 -10.89 45.45 -18.62
N ARG A 591 -11.80 45.09 -17.72
CA ARG A 591 -13.19 44.78 -18.10
C ARG A 591 -13.96 46.10 -18.22
N LEU A 592 -14.55 46.34 -19.37
CA LEU A 592 -15.27 47.60 -19.68
C LEU A 592 -16.71 47.67 -19.11
N ILE A 593 -17.30 46.57 -18.60
CA ILE A 593 -18.78 46.51 -18.40
C ILE A 593 -19.25 45.90 -17.04
N SER A 594 -18.37 45.64 -16.05
CA SER A 594 -18.89 45.23 -14.73
C SER A 594 -17.89 45.51 -13.63
N GLY A 595 -18.30 46.26 -12.61
CA GLY A 595 -17.56 46.55 -11.37
C GLY A 595 -17.33 45.34 -10.46
N GLY A 596 -17.41 44.11 -11.00
CA GLY A 596 -17.13 42.87 -10.29
C GLY A 596 -15.67 42.44 -10.41
N VAL A 597 -15.01 42.23 -9.26
CA VAL A 597 -13.59 41.89 -9.08
C VAL A 597 -13.22 40.46 -9.55
N SER A 598 -14.16 39.66 -10.07
CA SER A 598 -13.91 38.23 -10.30
C SER A 598 -13.35 37.91 -11.69
N VAL A 599 -12.12 37.38 -11.74
CA VAL A 599 -11.57 36.71 -12.93
C VAL A 599 -12.24 35.34 -13.06
N SER A 600 -12.91 35.09 -14.19
CA SER A 600 -13.53 33.80 -14.48
C SER A 600 -12.50 32.77 -14.97
N PRO A 601 -12.50 31.53 -14.46
CA PRO A 601 -11.61 30.49 -14.97
C PRO A 601 -11.94 30.15 -16.42
N ARG A 602 -10.91 29.79 -17.19
CA ARG A 602 -11.05 29.37 -18.59
C ARG A 602 -11.57 27.95 -18.70
N GLU A 603 -11.15 27.11 -17.77
CA GLU A 603 -11.52 25.71 -17.69
C GLU A 603 -11.77 25.36 -16.23
N LYS A 604 -12.77 24.52 -16.01
CA LYS A 604 -13.10 23.97 -14.71
C LYS A 604 -13.13 22.47 -14.82
N ARG A 605 -12.48 21.81 -13.88
CA ARG A 605 -12.50 20.36 -13.75
C ARG A 605 -13.03 20.01 -12.38
N THR A 606 -14.14 19.31 -12.35
CA THR A 606 -14.73 18.83 -11.10
C THR A 606 -14.38 17.38 -10.92
N ARG A 607 -14.31 16.93 -9.67
CA ARG A 607 -14.17 15.52 -9.37
C ARG A 607 -15.25 14.74 -10.09
N MET A 608 -14.85 13.72 -10.85
CA MET A 608 -15.82 12.80 -11.44
C MET A 608 -16.45 12.04 -10.28
N SER A 609 -17.71 12.33 -9.98
CA SER A 609 -18.52 11.38 -9.21
C SER A 609 -18.52 10.10 -10.03
N ASN A 610 -17.84 9.05 -9.56
CA ASN A 610 -17.78 7.77 -10.27
C ASN A 610 -19.19 7.17 -10.37
N GLY A 611 -19.94 7.61 -11.38
CA GLY A 611 -21.32 7.22 -11.62
C GLY A 611 -22.00 8.23 -12.52
N GLY A 612 -22.52 7.72 -13.64
CA GLY A 612 -23.44 8.47 -14.49
C GLY A 612 -24.75 8.81 -13.74
N PRO A 613 -25.82 9.17 -14.47
CA PRO A 613 -27.09 9.61 -13.89
C PRO A 613 -27.71 8.67 -12.84
N LEU A 614 -27.31 7.40 -12.83
CA LEU A 614 -27.72 6.36 -11.87
C LEU A 614 -27.09 6.48 -10.48
N GLN A 615 -26.09 7.35 -10.26
CA GLN A 615 -25.44 7.52 -8.95
C GLN A 615 -26.34 8.16 -7.88
N ARG A 616 -27.48 8.74 -8.28
CA ARG A 616 -28.54 9.17 -7.35
C ARG A 616 -29.15 8.02 -6.53
N LEU A 617 -28.86 6.77 -6.89
CA LEU A 617 -29.31 5.54 -6.21
C LEU A 617 -28.25 4.94 -5.27
N PHE A 618 -27.05 5.52 -5.17
CA PHE A 618 -25.94 5.05 -4.34
C PHE A 618 -25.59 6.07 -3.23
N PRO A 619 -24.91 5.66 -2.14
CA PRO A 619 -24.59 6.55 -1.02
C PRO A 619 -23.88 7.83 -1.49
N ARG A 620 -24.19 8.96 -0.82
CA ARG A 620 -23.64 10.29 -1.14
C ARG A 620 -22.12 10.21 -1.32
N ALA A 621 -21.61 10.83 -2.39
CA ALA A 621 -20.17 11.01 -2.56
C ALA A 621 -19.58 11.66 -1.30
N VAL A 622 -18.58 11.01 -0.70
CA VAL A 622 -17.80 11.59 0.39
C VAL A 622 -17.28 12.94 -0.08
N GLY A 623 -17.63 14.02 0.61
CA GLY A 623 -17.19 15.37 0.22
C GLY A 623 -15.66 15.47 0.17
N ALA A 624 -15.10 16.37 -0.63
CA ALA A 624 -13.66 16.58 -0.59
C ALA A 624 -13.23 17.18 0.76
N LEU A 625 -11.96 16.99 1.14
CA LEU A 625 -11.39 17.65 2.32
C LEU A 625 -11.20 19.15 2.11
N ARG A 626 -10.96 19.55 0.86
CA ARG A 626 -10.68 20.92 0.42
C ARG A 626 -11.57 21.29 -0.76
N GLN A 627 -11.78 22.59 -0.95
CA GLN A 627 -12.76 23.09 -1.89
C GLN A 627 -12.17 23.20 -3.31
N THR A 628 -11.15 24.06 -3.49
CA THR A 628 -10.74 24.44 -4.85
C THR A 628 -9.22 24.59 -5.01
N LEU A 629 -8.69 24.08 -6.12
CA LEU A 629 -7.33 24.35 -6.59
C LEU A 629 -7.36 25.29 -7.78
N HIS A 630 -6.59 26.37 -7.72
CA HIS A 630 -6.44 27.34 -8.80
C HIS A 630 -5.07 27.17 -9.48
N ILE A 631 -5.06 26.85 -10.77
CA ILE A 631 -3.83 26.70 -11.56
C ILE A 631 -3.71 27.88 -12.51
N VAL A 632 -2.66 28.68 -12.37
CA VAL A 632 -2.40 29.85 -13.20
C VAL A 632 -1.19 29.59 -14.09
N ARG A 633 -1.42 29.58 -15.40
CA ARG A 633 -0.39 29.32 -16.42
C ARG A 633 0.13 30.62 -17.05
N GLU A 634 1.29 30.53 -17.68
CA GLU A 634 1.92 31.62 -18.45
C GLU A 634 2.19 32.87 -17.57
N VAL A 635 2.61 32.67 -16.32
CA VAL A 635 2.83 33.79 -15.38
C VAL A 635 4.00 34.68 -15.80
N ASP A 636 5.09 34.07 -16.28
CA ASP A 636 6.33 34.80 -16.53
C ASP A 636 6.15 35.90 -17.57
N SER A 637 5.44 35.62 -18.68
CA SER A 637 5.27 36.55 -19.80
C SER A 637 4.38 37.74 -19.49
N VAL A 638 3.68 37.71 -18.35
CA VAL A 638 2.76 38.77 -17.91
C VAL A 638 3.37 39.58 -16.79
N VAL A 639 4.05 38.91 -15.86
CA VAL A 639 4.67 39.53 -14.70
C VAL A 639 6.05 40.12 -15.06
N ASP A 640 6.73 39.54 -16.05
CA ASP A 640 7.96 40.05 -16.62
C ASP A 640 7.96 39.91 -18.16
N PRO A 641 7.28 40.83 -18.88
CA PRO A 641 7.08 40.73 -20.32
C PRO A 641 8.34 41.01 -21.17
N GLY A 642 9.46 41.36 -20.55
CA GLY A 642 10.69 41.81 -21.21
C GLY A 642 10.54 43.18 -21.92
N ILE A 643 11.64 43.66 -22.51
CA ILE A 643 11.69 44.92 -23.26
C ILE A 643 11.51 44.62 -24.75
N GLN A 644 10.60 45.34 -25.42
CA GLN A 644 10.40 45.30 -26.88
C GLN A 644 10.95 46.57 -27.54
N ALA A 645 11.08 46.54 -28.87
CA ALA A 645 11.58 47.68 -29.65
C ALA A 645 10.61 48.88 -29.71
N ASP A 646 9.31 48.68 -29.45
CA ASP A 646 8.28 49.73 -29.47
C ASP A 646 7.94 50.22 -28.06
N GLU A 647 8.10 51.52 -27.83
CA GLU A 647 7.88 52.21 -26.56
C GLU A 647 6.41 52.21 -26.12
N LEU A 648 5.47 52.36 -27.06
CA LEU A 648 4.04 52.35 -26.75
C LEU A 648 3.56 50.97 -26.32
N ASP A 649 4.09 49.92 -26.93
CA ASP A 649 3.81 48.56 -26.54
C ASP A 649 4.45 48.18 -25.20
N ASN A 650 5.63 48.72 -24.88
CA ASN A 650 6.26 48.57 -23.56
C ASN A 650 5.37 49.20 -22.47
N GLN A 651 4.90 50.44 -22.66
CA GLN A 651 4.00 51.11 -21.70
C GLN A 651 2.71 50.31 -21.48
N ARG A 652 2.08 49.82 -22.56
CA ARG A 652 0.86 48.99 -22.46
C ARG A 652 1.10 47.68 -21.71
N ARG A 653 2.25 47.04 -21.91
CA ARG A 653 2.61 45.80 -21.22
C ARG A 653 2.89 46.05 -19.74
N GLU A 654 3.55 47.17 -19.43
CA GLU A 654 3.82 47.59 -18.05
C GLU A 654 2.53 47.89 -17.29
N GLU A 655 1.59 48.64 -17.89
CA GLU A 655 0.26 48.82 -17.30
C GLU A 655 -0.44 47.48 -17.03
N ARG A 656 -0.43 46.56 -18.00
CA ARG A 656 -1.03 45.23 -17.85
C ARG A 656 -0.36 44.41 -16.76
N ARG A 657 0.97 44.51 -16.62
CA ARG A 657 1.75 43.87 -15.56
C ARG A 657 1.31 44.37 -14.19
N PHE A 658 1.26 45.68 -13.97
CA PHE A 658 0.81 46.25 -12.71
C PHE A 658 -0.62 45.82 -12.34
N LEU A 659 -1.54 45.89 -13.31
CA LEU A 659 -2.91 45.41 -13.15
C LEU A 659 -2.98 43.91 -12.81
N ALA A 660 -2.17 43.09 -13.46
CA ALA A 660 -2.11 41.66 -13.20
C ALA A 660 -1.57 41.36 -11.79
N GLN A 661 -0.45 42.00 -11.40
CA GLN A 661 0.15 41.85 -10.07
C GLN A 661 -0.82 42.26 -8.96
N GLU A 662 -1.46 43.42 -9.07
CA GLU A 662 -2.42 43.91 -8.08
C GLU A 662 -3.60 42.92 -7.91
N ARG A 663 -4.15 42.41 -9.02
CA ARG A 663 -5.27 41.47 -8.95
C ARG A 663 -4.87 40.09 -8.49
N LEU A 664 -3.68 39.61 -8.85
CA LEU A 664 -3.12 38.37 -8.32
C LEU A 664 -2.93 38.48 -6.80
N GLN A 665 -2.46 39.63 -6.31
CA GLN A 665 -2.32 39.89 -4.87
C GLN A 665 -3.67 39.90 -4.16
N LYS A 666 -4.68 40.59 -4.71
CA LYS A 666 -6.05 40.56 -4.15
C LYS A 666 -6.63 39.14 -4.14
N PHE A 667 -6.36 38.36 -5.19
CA PHE A 667 -6.84 36.99 -5.31
C PHE A 667 -6.14 36.04 -4.32
N ALA A 668 -4.81 36.18 -4.15
CA ALA A 668 -4.02 35.46 -3.15
C ALA A 668 -4.49 35.78 -1.73
N LYS A 669 -4.70 37.06 -1.40
CA LYS A 669 -5.21 37.48 -0.09
C LYS A 669 -6.55 36.82 0.24
N LYS A 670 -7.49 36.84 -0.71
CA LYS A 670 -8.79 36.16 -0.55
C LYS A 670 -8.61 34.66 -0.30
N LEU A 671 -7.72 34.01 -1.03
CA LEU A 671 -7.46 32.57 -0.86
C LEU A 671 -6.89 32.26 0.54
N HIS A 672 -6.00 33.11 1.04
CA HIS A 672 -5.47 32.98 2.39
C HIS A 672 -6.58 33.12 3.45
N GLU A 673 -7.51 34.07 3.26
CA GLU A 673 -8.70 34.28 4.09
C GLU A 673 -9.68 33.09 4.05
N ASP A 674 -9.95 32.54 2.87
CA ASP A 674 -10.89 31.41 2.68
C ASP A 674 -10.41 30.11 3.36
N GLY A 675 -9.09 29.91 3.49
CA GLY A 675 -8.50 28.82 4.27
C GLY A 675 -8.64 27.39 3.70
N HIS A 676 -9.43 27.19 2.66
CA HIS A 676 -9.74 25.87 2.08
C HIS A 676 -9.45 25.74 0.58
N SER A 677 -8.83 26.76 0.00
CA SER A 677 -8.45 26.81 -1.42
C SER A 677 -6.93 26.92 -1.56
N TYR A 678 -6.41 26.50 -2.72
CA TYR A 678 -4.97 26.39 -3.01
C TYR A 678 -4.66 26.99 -4.37
N MET A 679 -3.42 27.45 -4.58
CA MET A 679 -3.00 28.02 -5.85
C MET A 679 -1.62 27.55 -6.28
N ILE A 680 -1.49 27.21 -7.56
CA ILE A 680 -0.22 26.87 -8.19
C ILE A 680 0.00 27.77 -9.41
N PHE A 681 1.13 28.47 -9.43
CA PHE A 681 1.62 29.17 -10.61
C PHE A 681 2.57 28.27 -11.39
N LEU A 682 2.37 28.16 -12.70
CA LEU A 682 3.26 27.42 -13.60
C LEU A 682 4.07 28.40 -14.43
N GLY A 683 5.40 28.29 -14.34
CA GLY A 683 6.34 29.14 -15.07
C GLY A 683 7.71 28.48 -15.27
N GLY A 684 8.62 29.19 -15.92
CA GLY A 684 9.96 28.75 -16.28
C GLY A 684 11.08 29.60 -15.68
N GLN A 685 10.79 30.40 -14.65
CA GLN A 685 11.74 31.32 -14.04
C GLN A 685 12.30 30.82 -12.70
N ASN A 686 13.43 31.38 -12.29
CA ASN A 686 14.16 30.96 -11.11
C ASN A 686 13.64 31.59 -9.80
N SER A 687 14.26 31.22 -8.68
CA SER A 687 13.91 31.73 -7.36
C SER A 687 14.05 33.25 -7.26
N GLN A 688 15.13 33.83 -7.81
CA GLN A 688 15.37 35.27 -7.78
C GLN A 688 14.25 36.05 -8.48
N TRP A 689 13.77 35.54 -9.62
CA TRP A 689 12.62 36.11 -10.32
C TRP A 689 11.36 36.06 -9.46
N TRP A 690 11.09 34.94 -8.79
CA TRP A 690 9.95 34.80 -7.88
C TRP A 690 10.05 35.76 -6.68
N GLU A 691 11.22 35.86 -6.05
CA GLU A 691 11.49 36.78 -4.93
C GLU A 691 11.18 38.22 -5.33
N THR A 692 11.61 38.60 -6.54
CA THR A 692 11.42 39.95 -7.07
C THR A 692 9.95 40.27 -7.35
N TYR A 693 9.17 39.30 -7.84
CA TYR A 693 7.88 39.61 -8.47
C TYR A 693 6.64 38.99 -7.83
N LEU A 694 6.77 37.89 -7.09
CA LEU A 694 5.63 37.11 -6.57
C LEU A 694 5.72 36.81 -5.07
N GLN A 695 6.84 37.10 -4.39
CA GLN A 695 6.98 36.86 -2.95
C GLN A 695 5.93 37.59 -2.10
N ALA A 696 5.46 38.76 -2.56
CA ALA A 696 4.41 39.53 -1.90
C ALA A 696 3.04 38.80 -1.82
N LEU A 697 2.90 37.64 -2.47
CA LEU A 697 1.71 36.78 -2.38
C LEU A 697 1.72 35.85 -1.15
N GLU A 698 2.77 35.90 -0.32
CA GLU A 698 2.97 35.00 0.83
C GLU A 698 3.00 33.52 0.41
N GLY A 699 3.48 33.23 -0.80
CA GLY A 699 3.67 31.88 -1.33
C GLY A 699 5.11 31.37 -1.15
N VAL A 700 5.42 30.26 -1.81
CA VAL A 700 6.78 29.71 -1.86
C VAL A 700 7.17 29.29 -3.28
N TRP A 701 8.44 29.44 -3.62
CA TRP A 701 9.01 28.90 -4.86
C TRP A 701 9.32 27.40 -4.72
N TRP A 702 9.08 26.64 -5.79
CA TRP A 702 9.42 25.21 -5.88
C TRP A 702 10.23 24.86 -7.13
N LEU A 703 11.00 23.79 -6.97
CA LEU A 703 12.39 23.66 -7.38
C LEU A 703 12.61 23.15 -8.81
N ASP A 704 13.84 23.43 -9.25
CA ASP A 704 14.60 23.06 -10.45
C ASP A 704 14.85 21.54 -10.64
N MET A 705 13.83 20.69 -10.53
CA MET A 705 13.92 19.24 -10.76
C MET A 705 13.29 18.85 -12.11
N PRO A 706 13.71 17.76 -12.77
CA PRO A 706 13.02 17.28 -13.97
C PRO A 706 11.60 16.86 -13.60
N TRP A 707 10.61 17.65 -14.04
CA TRP A 707 9.20 17.37 -13.81
C TRP A 707 8.79 16.20 -14.67
N SER A 708 8.85 15.04 -14.07
CA SER A 708 8.45 13.80 -14.68
C SER A 708 8.16 12.83 -13.56
N PHE A 709 7.50 11.76 -13.93
CA PHE A 709 7.40 10.61 -13.08
C PHE A 709 8.32 9.49 -13.58
N THR A 710 8.63 8.54 -12.70
CA THR A 710 9.38 7.35 -13.09
C THR A 710 8.46 6.35 -13.78
N LEU A 711 8.85 5.92 -15.00
CA LEU A 711 8.23 4.77 -15.67
C LEU A 711 8.60 3.48 -14.92
N HIS A 712 7.60 2.71 -14.50
CA HIS A 712 7.84 1.47 -13.77
C HIS A 712 8.55 0.44 -14.68
N SER A 713 9.53 -0.29 -14.13
CA SER A 713 10.39 -1.25 -14.85
C SER A 713 9.64 -2.36 -15.63
N ARG A 714 8.42 -2.71 -15.21
CA ARG A 714 7.50 -3.58 -15.99
C ARG A 714 7.11 -2.98 -17.36
N TYR A 715 6.80 -1.68 -17.43
CA TYR A 715 6.53 -1.00 -18.70
C TYR A 715 7.81 -0.73 -19.50
N ALA A 716 8.95 -0.56 -18.82
CA ALA A 716 10.26 -0.48 -19.49
C ALA A 716 10.64 -1.80 -20.19
N LYS A 717 10.15 -2.95 -19.71
CA LYS A 717 10.30 -4.25 -20.39
C LYS A 717 9.38 -4.39 -21.61
N GLU A 718 8.15 -3.88 -21.54
CA GLU A 718 7.19 -3.94 -22.65
C GLU A 718 7.50 -2.93 -23.78
N MET A 719 8.23 -1.84 -23.47
CA MET A 719 8.66 -0.85 -24.46
C MET A 719 10.03 -1.14 -25.11
N LYS A 720 10.66 -2.30 -24.89
CA LYS A 720 11.79 -2.69 -25.74
C LYS A 720 11.25 -3.03 -27.12
N PRO A 721 11.57 -2.28 -28.19
CA PRO A 721 11.27 -2.75 -29.53
C PRO A 721 12.08 -4.03 -29.73
N SER A 722 11.41 -5.08 -30.21
CA SER A 722 12.10 -6.22 -30.81
C SER A 722 12.97 -5.69 -31.95
N VAL A 723 14.25 -5.49 -31.69
CA VAL A 723 15.24 -5.28 -32.75
C VAL A 723 15.34 -6.61 -33.47
N LEU A 724 14.54 -6.75 -34.53
CA LEU A 724 14.79 -7.72 -35.59
C LEU A 724 16.14 -7.35 -36.20
N VAL A 725 17.14 -8.17 -35.90
CA VAL A 725 18.42 -8.15 -36.58
C VAL A 725 18.15 -8.63 -38.00
N ASP A 726 18.08 -7.70 -38.96
CA ASP A 726 18.08 -8.00 -40.39
C ASP A 726 19.53 -8.28 -40.79
N GLU A 727 19.87 -9.57 -40.95
CA GLU A 727 21.13 -9.99 -41.56
C GLU A 727 21.16 -9.55 -43.02
N ARG A 728 21.79 -8.40 -43.30
CA ARG A 728 22.30 -8.09 -44.64
C ARG A 728 23.81 -7.89 -44.59
N GLN A 729 24.48 -8.76 -45.33
CA GLN A 729 25.92 -8.80 -45.57
C GLN A 729 26.54 -7.42 -45.85
N PRO A 730 27.74 -7.13 -45.31
CA PRO A 730 28.55 -6.03 -45.79
C PRO A 730 29.35 -6.46 -47.04
N ALA A 731 29.15 -5.75 -48.15
CA ALA A 731 30.05 -5.78 -49.29
C ALA A 731 31.43 -5.21 -48.87
N GLY A 732 32.48 -6.00 -49.06
CA GLY A 732 33.85 -5.62 -48.71
C GLY A 732 34.46 -4.60 -49.69
N PRO A 733 35.44 -3.78 -49.25
CA PRO A 733 36.22 -2.93 -50.13
C PRO A 733 37.39 -3.70 -50.73
N THR A 734 37.53 -3.58 -52.05
CA THR A 734 38.69 -4.00 -52.84
C THR A 734 39.92 -3.18 -52.48
N GLY A 735 40.92 -3.83 -51.88
CA GLY A 735 42.27 -3.32 -51.75
C GLY A 735 43.15 -3.80 -52.91
N LEU A 736 43.54 -2.87 -53.78
CA LEU A 736 44.65 -3.01 -54.72
C LEU A 736 45.96 -3.01 -53.93
N GLY A 737 46.72 -4.11 -54.00
CA GLY A 737 48.11 -4.14 -53.57
C GLY A 737 49.03 -3.71 -54.70
N LEU A 738 50.04 -2.90 -54.40
CA LEU A 738 51.30 -2.84 -55.13
C LEU A 738 52.41 -2.36 -54.17
N GLN A 739 53.26 -3.35 -53.82
CA GLN A 739 54.63 -3.33 -53.27
C GLN A 739 54.92 -2.62 -51.95
#